data_AF-A0A7C7IEK4-F1
#
_entry.id   AF-A0A7C7IEK4-F1
#
_cell.length_a   1.000
_cell.length_b   1.000
_cell.length_c   1.000
_cell.angle_alpha   90.00
_cell.angle_beta   90.00
_cell.angle_gamma   90.00
#
_symmetry.space_group_name_H-M   'P 1'
#
loop_
_entity.id
_entity.type
_entity.pdbx_description
1 polymer ?
#
loop_
_entity_poly.entity_id
_entity_poly.type
_entity_poly.pdbx_seq_one_letter_code
_entity_poly.pdbx_strand_id
1 'polypeptide(L)'
;MTNKNYNQNNPERGHGADGLRSGIITFFSQHKVAGNLLMILMILFGAYGLTQMKRQLMPDFGLELIIIDVEWAGASAEDVEANIIDAIEPEVRFIDKVEKVVATAYEGRTKMQLFFEADTSMSKALTDVQSAVSRITTFPQDIEKPIVAQVVQRDEVCRIDISGPFSEKTLKYFARQMRDDLINMGLANVRFEGARDQEIWIEVPSDNLRELDLTLGDISNRIAASSIDLPSGSINSGDISKQIRSEQLARTPRELRQIEVVSKGSGEKLYLKDIARVFETFQEDSPYRINEKGSSIGLLVSRTRGADSLISQDLVQEYMENISTKYPQSLEVVVYDVFSDSVRQRLTMLVENGQLGLLLVLGVLFLFLNGRVALWVAIAIPVAFLGGLGAMSILGMSLDMITMFALILGIGIVVDDTIVVAEHATTLHRRGMHYQDATTQAANRMFAPVLAASLTTMAAFLPVLMVKNEVGEIISGIPITLSLIIVASLVECFLVLPMHLRKSLKKISQAKQTKPRKFDAWFSHFRDQYFCRFSEITFLNKGFTVIATFCMFCIAIALLSSGRVKFEFFALPESDTIHANFTFTPGSSAYVTEAMAKELGRSARAAEDILTNGKGGLVSFGIGSIGSTDTGRGNLITNTTGNHIGSYSVELADGDLRDVRNPMFIKTWEEQTQLLPGLEKLLIFETQAGGPPGRDVDIRIVGKDMQSMKTAAVELQKQLRGVPGLIAVEDDLPFGKEDILLELKPEGEAMGFSAEDVARQVRNSFSGSVAKRFAEDTEEIIVRVKLPAAETKQQTIRDIYLRSP
;
A
#
# COMPACT_ATOMS: atom_id res chain seq x y z
N MET A 1 5.13 -51.22 52.48
CA MET A 1 4.45 -52.54 52.49
C MET A 1 3.94 -52.82 51.09
N THR A 2 4.38 -53.95 50.53
CA THR A 2 3.83 -54.67 49.36
C THR A 2 3.66 -53.92 48.03
N ASN A 3 4.68 -54.06 47.17
CA ASN A 3 4.60 -53.97 45.71
C ASN A 3 3.44 -54.83 45.18
N LYS A 4 2.43 -54.21 44.59
CA LYS A 4 1.50 -54.88 43.66
C LYS A 4 1.80 -54.42 42.25
N ASN A 5 2.52 -55.29 41.54
CA ASN A 5 2.61 -55.31 40.08
C ASN A 5 1.21 -55.15 39.49
N TYR A 6 0.99 -54.07 38.72
CA TYR A 6 -0.09 -54.03 37.73
C TYR A 6 0.36 -54.87 36.52
N ASN A 7 0.35 -56.18 36.73
CA ASN A 7 0.46 -57.19 35.70
C ASN A 7 -0.95 -57.36 35.10
N GLN A 8 -1.28 -56.63 34.04
CA GLN A 8 -2.39 -57.02 33.17
C GLN A 8 -1.88 -58.06 32.17
N ASN A 9 -1.66 -59.28 32.66
CA ASN A 9 -1.68 -60.48 31.84
C ASN A 9 -3.14 -60.86 31.62
N ASN A 10 -3.71 -60.46 30.49
CA ASN A 10 -4.92 -61.08 29.98
C ASN A 10 -4.49 -62.08 28.88
N PRO A 11 -4.71 -63.39 29.05
CA PRO A 11 -4.50 -64.36 27.98
C PRO A 11 -5.78 -64.40 27.14
N GLU A 12 -5.97 -63.46 26.23
CA GLU A 12 -6.89 -63.70 25.12
C GLU A 12 -6.22 -64.65 24.13
N ARG A 13 -6.50 -65.93 24.35
CA ARG A 13 -6.35 -66.98 23.34
C ARG A 13 -7.12 -66.56 22.08
N GLY A 14 -6.51 -66.83 20.93
CA GLY A 14 -6.91 -66.31 19.63
C GLY A 14 -8.40 -66.44 19.33
N HIS A 15 -9.03 -65.29 19.16
CA HIS A 15 -10.21 -65.04 18.33
C HIS A 15 -10.06 -63.61 17.79
N GLY A 16 -9.99 -63.45 16.47
CA GLY A 16 -10.02 -62.12 15.83
C GLY A 16 -8.84 -61.76 14.93
N ALA A 17 -8.29 -62.70 14.14
CA ALA A 17 -7.59 -62.34 12.91
C ALA A 17 -8.53 -61.81 11.81
N ASP A 18 -9.85 -61.84 12.04
CA ASP A 18 -10.92 -61.48 11.07
C ASP A 18 -11.60 -60.14 11.38
N GLY A 19 -10.87 -59.15 11.91
CA GLY A 19 -11.42 -57.84 12.29
C GLY A 19 -10.72 -56.63 11.69
N LEU A 20 -9.74 -56.81 10.79
CA LEU A 20 -9.18 -55.69 10.04
C LEU A 20 -10.22 -55.23 9.02
N ARG A 21 -11.10 -54.32 9.45
CA ARG A 21 -12.07 -53.64 8.57
C ARG A 21 -11.35 -53.24 7.27
N SER A 22 -11.92 -53.66 6.14
CA SER A 22 -11.49 -53.31 4.78
C SER A 22 -11.65 -51.81 4.57
N GLY A 23 -10.68 -51.03 5.05
CA GLY A 23 -10.63 -49.58 4.95
C GLY A 23 -9.46 -49.14 4.07
N ILE A 24 -9.55 -47.92 3.55
CA ILE A 24 -8.53 -47.32 2.69
C ILE A 24 -7.14 -47.30 3.36
N ILE A 25 -7.10 -47.07 4.68
CA ILE A 25 -5.86 -47.07 5.49
C ILE A 25 -5.19 -48.45 5.45
N THR A 26 -5.95 -49.53 5.66
CA THR A 26 -5.47 -50.92 5.61
C THR A 26 -4.97 -51.29 4.21
N PHE A 27 -5.64 -50.80 3.15
CA PHE A 27 -5.18 -51.01 1.78
C PHE A 27 -3.82 -50.34 1.53
N PHE A 28 -3.68 -49.05 1.85
CA PHE A 28 -2.45 -48.29 1.64
C PHE A 28 -1.29 -48.80 2.51
N SER A 29 -1.54 -49.25 3.74
CA SER A 29 -0.49 -49.79 4.63
C SER A 29 0.09 -51.12 4.15
N GLN A 30 -0.75 -51.96 3.52
CA GLN A 30 -0.36 -53.31 3.08
C GLN A 30 0.20 -53.31 1.65
N HIS A 31 -0.23 -52.36 0.80
CA HIS A 31 0.19 -52.28 -0.59
C HIS A 31 1.68 -51.93 -0.73
N LYS A 32 2.36 -52.54 -1.71
CA LYS A 32 3.83 -52.44 -1.86
C LYS A 32 4.30 -51.08 -2.41
N VAL A 33 3.44 -50.38 -3.16
CA VAL A 33 3.82 -49.19 -3.96
C VAL A 33 2.88 -47.99 -3.78
N ALA A 34 1.66 -48.18 -3.26
CA ALA A 34 0.63 -47.13 -3.31
C ALA A 34 1.03 -45.86 -2.54
N GLY A 35 1.58 -46.01 -1.32
CA GLY A 35 2.07 -44.87 -0.54
C GLY A 35 3.25 -44.13 -1.20
N ASN A 36 4.15 -44.84 -1.90
CA ASN A 36 5.25 -44.19 -2.63
C ASN A 36 4.71 -43.33 -3.79
N LEU A 37 3.70 -43.85 -4.52
CA LEU A 37 3.10 -43.14 -5.64
C LEU A 37 2.38 -41.88 -5.15
N LEU A 38 1.60 -41.99 -4.08
CA LEU A 38 0.90 -40.84 -3.48
C LEU A 38 1.90 -39.79 -2.95
N MET A 39 2.98 -40.22 -2.29
CA MET A 39 4.06 -39.34 -1.85
C MET A 39 4.67 -38.57 -3.03
N ILE A 40 5.03 -39.27 -4.13
CA ILE A 40 5.58 -38.63 -5.33
C ILE A 40 4.56 -37.67 -5.94
N LEU A 41 3.29 -38.04 -5.98
CA LEU A 41 2.22 -37.18 -6.51
C LEU A 41 2.09 -35.91 -5.66
N MET A 42 2.11 -36.00 -4.33
CA MET A 42 2.09 -34.83 -3.44
C MET A 42 3.33 -33.93 -3.64
N ILE A 43 4.52 -34.54 -3.79
CA ILE A 43 5.75 -33.79 -4.06
C ILE A 43 5.68 -33.06 -5.41
N LEU A 44 5.26 -33.74 -6.47
CA LEU A 44 5.13 -33.14 -7.81
C LEU A 44 4.04 -32.07 -7.83
N PHE A 45 2.92 -32.32 -7.14
CA PHE A 45 1.82 -31.38 -7.02
C PHE A 45 2.25 -30.09 -6.30
N GLY A 46 2.98 -30.22 -5.19
CA GLY A 46 3.54 -29.08 -4.47
C GLY A 46 4.65 -28.37 -5.23
N ALA A 47 5.56 -29.11 -5.87
CA ALA A 47 6.63 -28.52 -6.66
C ALA A 47 6.08 -27.74 -7.86
N TYR A 48 5.06 -28.27 -8.54
CA TYR A 48 4.35 -27.55 -9.59
C TYR A 48 3.62 -26.32 -9.03
N GLY A 49 2.90 -26.48 -7.92
CA GLY A 49 2.21 -25.36 -7.24
C GLY A 49 3.16 -24.23 -6.87
N LEU A 50 4.32 -24.54 -6.29
CA LEU A 50 5.37 -23.57 -5.94
C LEU A 50 5.86 -22.75 -7.15
N THR A 51 5.92 -23.34 -8.35
CA THR A 51 6.30 -22.60 -9.56
C THR A 51 5.22 -21.66 -10.07
N GLN A 52 3.96 -21.86 -9.67
CA GLN A 52 2.81 -21.05 -10.09
C GLN A 52 2.41 -19.99 -9.05
N MET A 53 2.83 -20.16 -7.79
CA MET A 53 2.51 -19.23 -6.71
C MET A 53 3.30 -17.92 -6.84
N LYS A 54 2.62 -16.81 -6.57
CA LYS A 54 3.19 -15.46 -6.58
C LYS A 54 3.85 -15.18 -5.23
N ARG A 55 4.94 -14.40 -5.23
CA ARG A 55 5.65 -13.97 -4.02
C ARG A 55 5.35 -12.49 -3.77
N GLN A 56 4.85 -12.17 -2.58
CA GLN A 56 4.47 -10.80 -2.20
C GLN A 56 4.59 -10.58 -0.68
N LEU A 57 4.59 -9.34 -0.20
CA LEU A 57 4.69 -9.04 1.24
C LEU A 57 3.37 -9.34 1.96
N MET A 58 2.27 -8.85 1.39
CA MET A 58 0.90 -8.99 1.90
C MET A 58 0.00 -9.53 0.80
N PRO A 59 -1.12 -10.21 1.14
CA PRO A 59 -2.10 -10.66 0.16
C PRO A 59 -2.74 -9.48 -0.59
N ASP A 60 -3.20 -9.73 -1.83
CA ASP A 60 -3.92 -8.73 -2.64
C ASP A 60 -5.33 -8.49 -2.05
N PHE A 61 -5.51 -7.45 -1.23
CA PHE A 61 -6.85 -6.99 -0.84
C PHE A 61 -7.37 -5.93 -1.81
N GLY A 62 -8.69 -5.90 -2.00
CA GLY A 62 -9.35 -4.86 -2.79
C GLY A 62 -9.75 -3.68 -1.90
N LEU A 63 -9.72 -2.47 -2.44
CA LEU A 63 -10.54 -1.38 -1.90
C LEU A 63 -11.71 -1.21 -2.86
N GLU A 64 -12.91 -1.59 -2.45
CA GLU A 64 -14.16 -1.35 -3.19
C GLU A 64 -14.52 0.14 -3.13
N LEU A 65 -13.70 0.96 -3.79
CA LEU A 65 -13.73 2.41 -3.68
C LEU A 65 -13.81 3.06 -5.08
N ILE A 66 -14.75 3.99 -5.23
CA ILE A 66 -14.83 4.89 -6.39
C ILE A 66 -14.56 6.32 -5.92
N ILE A 67 -13.69 7.02 -6.64
CA ILE A 67 -13.43 8.45 -6.44
C ILE A 67 -14.13 9.25 -7.52
N ILE A 68 -14.77 10.33 -7.11
CA ILE A 68 -15.28 11.39 -7.98
C ILE A 68 -14.47 12.65 -7.65
N ASP A 69 -13.80 13.20 -8.66
CA ASP A 69 -12.98 14.39 -8.56
C ASP A 69 -13.54 15.45 -9.50
N VAL A 70 -13.84 16.63 -8.95
CA VAL A 70 -14.40 17.75 -9.73
C VAL A 70 -13.60 19.00 -9.40
N GLU A 71 -13.04 19.62 -10.43
CA GLU A 71 -12.28 20.87 -10.32
C GLU A 71 -13.15 22.06 -10.74
N TRP A 72 -13.14 23.11 -9.93
CA TRP A 72 -13.80 24.38 -10.20
C TRP A 72 -12.86 25.53 -9.80
N ALA A 73 -11.87 25.79 -10.66
CA ALA A 73 -10.79 26.71 -10.36
C ALA A 73 -11.27 28.11 -9.95
N GLY A 74 -10.88 28.53 -8.74
CA GLY A 74 -11.21 29.83 -8.16
C GLY A 74 -12.46 29.86 -7.26
N ALA A 75 -13.14 28.72 -7.06
CA ALA A 75 -14.25 28.62 -6.11
C ALA A 75 -13.76 28.43 -4.67
N SER A 76 -14.50 29.01 -3.71
CA SER A 76 -14.29 28.74 -2.27
C SER A 76 -14.67 27.29 -1.93
N ALA A 77 -14.21 26.78 -0.79
CA ALA A 77 -14.58 25.43 -0.35
C ALA A 77 -16.10 25.36 -0.06
N GLU A 78 -16.67 26.43 0.48
CA GLU A 78 -18.10 26.58 0.76
C GLU A 78 -18.93 26.58 -0.53
N ASP A 79 -18.48 27.28 -1.59
CA ASP A 79 -19.16 27.25 -2.89
C ASP A 79 -19.12 25.86 -3.52
N VAL A 80 -17.99 25.16 -3.39
CA VAL A 80 -17.82 23.78 -3.86
C VAL A 80 -18.75 22.82 -3.11
N GLU A 81 -18.87 22.97 -1.79
CA GLU A 81 -19.81 22.19 -0.99
C GLU A 81 -21.26 22.41 -1.45
N ALA A 82 -21.70 23.66 -1.49
CA ALA A 82 -23.09 24.01 -1.77
C ALA A 82 -23.53 23.74 -3.21
N ASN A 83 -22.63 23.84 -4.20
CA ASN A 83 -22.99 23.73 -5.62
C ASN A 83 -22.58 22.42 -6.28
N ILE A 84 -21.55 21.74 -5.76
CA ILE A 84 -21.02 20.50 -6.37
C ILE A 84 -21.32 19.29 -5.47
N ILE A 85 -20.91 19.32 -4.20
CA ILE A 85 -21.10 18.18 -3.29
C ILE A 85 -22.59 17.94 -3.03
N ASP A 86 -23.34 18.99 -2.67
CA ASP A 86 -24.78 18.91 -2.41
C ASP A 86 -25.59 18.47 -3.64
N ALA A 87 -25.06 18.67 -4.84
CA ALA A 87 -25.66 18.19 -6.08
C ALA A 87 -25.35 16.70 -6.34
N ILE A 88 -24.15 16.22 -6.00
CA ILE A 88 -23.71 14.85 -6.31
C ILE A 88 -24.07 13.86 -5.21
N GLU A 89 -23.92 14.22 -3.93
CA GLU A 89 -24.12 13.30 -2.79
C GLU A 89 -25.49 12.60 -2.86
N PRO A 90 -26.62 13.29 -3.07
CA PRO A 90 -27.92 12.63 -3.09
C PRO A 90 -28.08 11.63 -4.24
N GLU A 91 -27.45 11.89 -5.39
CA GLU A 91 -27.53 11.02 -6.57
C GLU A 91 -26.70 9.74 -6.42
N VAL A 92 -25.59 9.82 -5.68
CA VAL A 92 -24.67 8.69 -5.54
C VAL A 92 -24.88 7.85 -4.28
N ARG A 93 -25.40 8.46 -3.21
CA ARG A 93 -25.59 7.81 -1.91
C ARG A 93 -26.58 6.64 -1.94
N PHE A 94 -27.55 6.68 -2.85
CA PHE A 94 -28.57 5.63 -2.98
C PHE A 94 -28.27 4.61 -4.08
N ILE A 95 -27.06 4.62 -4.65
CA ILE A 95 -26.61 3.58 -5.56
C ILE A 95 -26.51 2.24 -4.80
N ASP A 96 -26.85 1.14 -5.49
CA ASP A 96 -26.83 -0.20 -4.92
C ASP A 96 -25.46 -0.55 -4.32
N LYS A 97 -25.48 -1.09 -3.10
CA LYS A 97 -24.30 -1.50 -2.30
C LYS A 97 -23.30 -0.40 -1.91
N VAL A 98 -23.67 0.87 -1.97
CA VAL A 98 -22.85 1.93 -1.34
C VAL A 98 -22.96 1.83 0.18
N GLU A 99 -21.84 1.57 0.86
CA GLU A 99 -21.76 1.49 2.32
C GLU A 99 -21.57 2.89 2.94
N LYS A 100 -20.67 3.70 2.37
CA LYS A 100 -20.26 4.98 2.92
C LYS A 100 -19.87 5.95 1.82
N VAL A 101 -20.30 7.20 1.96
CA VAL A 101 -19.83 8.33 1.15
C VAL A 101 -19.03 9.27 2.05
N VAL A 102 -17.83 9.63 1.62
CA VAL A 102 -17.00 10.67 2.24
C VAL A 102 -16.74 11.73 1.19
N ALA A 103 -17.16 12.96 1.46
CA ALA A 103 -16.92 14.09 0.58
C ALA A 103 -16.02 15.10 1.29
N THR A 104 -15.10 15.70 0.56
CA THR A 104 -14.24 16.77 1.06
C THR A 104 -14.24 17.91 0.05
N ALA A 105 -14.56 19.11 0.52
CA ALA A 105 -14.43 20.33 -0.24
C ALA A 105 -13.05 20.95 0.01
N TYR A 106 -12.37 21.31 -1.07
CA TYR A 106 -11.15 22.09 -1.05
C TYR A 106 -11.38 23.37 -1.84
N GLU A 107 -10.49 24.35 -1.67
CA GLU A 107 -10.46 25.51 -2.56
C GLU A 107 -10.26 25.04 -4.01
N GLY A 108 -11.19 25.41 -4.87
CA GLY A 108 -11.15 25.12 -6.29
C GLY A 108 -11.41 23.67 -6.71
N ARG A 109 -11.73 22.74 -5.80
CA ARG A 109 -12.02 21.33 -6.16
C ARG A 109 -12.74 20.55 -5.05
N THR A 110 -13.39 19.45 -5.40
CA THR A 110 -13.88 18.46 -4.43
C THR A 110 -13.39 17.05 -4.78
N LYS A 111 -13.15 16.26 -3.72
CA LYS A 111 -12.90 14.83 -3.82
C LYS A 111 -13.98 14.10 -3.02
N MET A 112 -14.70 13.21 -3.68
CA MET A 112 -15.69 12.33 -3.05
C MET A 112 -15.29 10.88 -3.21
N GLN A 113 -15.56 10.10 -2.17
CA GLN A 113 -15.15 8.71 -2.02
C GLN A 113 -16.36 7.87 -1.67
N LEU A 114 -16.68 6.91 -2.53
CA LEU A 114 -17.80 6.00 -2.37
C LEU A 114 -17.22 4.61 -2.06
N PHE A 115 -17.40 4.16 -0.83
CA PHE A 115 -17.06 2.82 -0.38
C PHE A 115 -18.25 1.89 -0.62
N PHE A 116 -18.00 0.74 -1.22
CA PHE A 116 -19.00 -0.28 -1.52
C PHE A 116 -18.81 -1.52 -0.67
N GLU A 117 -19.88 -2.30 -0.48
CA GLU A 117 -19.81 -3.59 0.20
C GLU A 117 -18.85 -4.57 -0.52
N ALA A 118 -18.19 -5.44 0.24
CA ALA A 118 -17.40 -6.55 -0.27
C ALA A 118 -18.23 -7.41 -1.26
N ASP A 119 -17.60 -7.92 -2.32
CA ASP A 119 -18.21 -8.63 -3.46
C ASP A 119 -19.03 -7.78 -4.46
N THR A 120 -18.84 -6.46 -4.46
CA THR A 120 -19.46 -5.59 -5.47
C THR A 120 -18.72 -5.65 -6.80
N SER A 121 -19.46 -5.79 -7.91
CA SER A 121 -18.89 -5.68 -9.26
C SER A 121 -18.54 -4.23 -9.55
N MET A 122 -17.31 -3.84 -9.28
CA MET A 122 -16.84 -2.45 -9.40
C MET A 122 -17.00 -1.85 -10.80
N SER A 123 -16.93 -2.66 -11.87
CA SER A 123 -17.19 -2.17 -13.23
C SER A 123 -18.64 -1.71 -13.44
N LYS A 124 -19.59 -2.39 -12.78
CA LYS A 124 -21.01 -2.00 -12.80
C LYS A 124 -21.22 -0.76 -11.93
N ALA A 125 -20.68 -0.78 -10.71
CA ALA A 125 -20.73 0.37 -9.80
C ALA A 125 -20.14 1.64 -10.45
N LEU A 126 -19.01 1.52 -11.15
CA LEU A 126 -18.40 2.63 -11.89
C LEU A 126 -19.34 3.19 -12.96
N THR A 127 -19.99 2.31 -13.72
CA THR A 127 -20.95 2.71 -14.76
C THR A 127 -22.19 3.39 -14.15
N ASP A 128 -22.68 2.86 -13.03
CA ASP A 128 -23.84 3.40 -12.32
C ASP A 128 -23.53 4.79 -11.73
N VAL A 129 -22.34 4.96 -11.12
CA VAL A 129 -21.85 6.24 -10.60
C VAL A 129 -21.61 7.25 -11.73
N GLN A 130 -20.94 6.86 -12.81
CA GLN A 130 -20.74 7.71 -13.98
C GLN A 130 -22.06 8.18 -14.57
N SER A 131 -23.05 7.28 -14.65
CA SER A 131 -24.38 7.60 -15.14
C SER A 131 -25.15 8.53 -14.19
N ALA A 132 -24.99 8.38 -12.87
CA ALA A 132 -25.60 9.26 -11.88
C ALA A 132 -25.03 10.68 -11.97
N VAL A 133 -23.70 10.81 -11.96
CA VAL A 133 -23.02 12.11 -12.08
C VAL A 133 -23.34 12.79 -13.42
N SER A 134 -23.40 12.04 -14.52
CA SER A 134 -23.69 12.61 -15.85
C SER A 134 -25.13 13.10 -16.03
N ARG A 135 -26.08 12.71 -15.16
CA ARG A 135 -27.47 13.20 -15.21
C ARG A 135 -27.64 14.57 -14.54
N ILE A 136 -26.66 15.02 -13.78
CA ILE A 136 -26.73 16.29 -13.05
C ILE A 136 -26.58 17.43 -14.06
N THR A 137 -27.61 18.27 -14.17
CA THR A 137 -27.63 19.43 -15.08
C THR A 137 -27.41 20.75 -14.35
N THR A 138 -27.30 20.74 -13.03
CA THR A 138 -27.21 21.92 -12.15
C THR A 138 -25.78 22.38 -11.89
N PHE A 139 -24.78 21.73 -12.49
CA PHE A 139 -23.39 22.13 -12.32
C PHE A 139 -23.13 23.56 -12.84
N PRO A 140 -22.25 24.33 -12.17
CA PRO A 140 -21.77 25.61 -12.71
C PRO A 140 -21.12 25.42 -14.09
N GLN A 141 -21.21 26.42 -14.97
CA GLN A 141 -20.69 26.30 -16.35
C GLN A 141 -19.16 26.23 -16.44
N ASP A 142 -18.47 26.77 -15.44
CA ASP A 142 -17.01 26.89 -15.42
C ASP A 142 -16.30 25.72 -14.70
N ILE A 143 -17.02 24.64 -14.33
CA ILE A 143 -16.38 23.44 -13.78
C ILE A 143 -15.66 22.66 -14.88
N GLU A 144 -14.56 22.01 -14.51
CA GLU A 144 -13.96 20.97 -15.33
C GLU A 144 -14.82 19.70 -15.29
N LYS A 145 -14.65 18.84 -16.30
CA LYS A 145 -15.45 17.61 -16.40
C LYS A 145 -15.19 16.69 -15.18
N PRO A 146 -16.23 16.22 -14.47
CA PRO A 146 -16.06 15.28 -13.38
C PRO A 146 -15.29 14.03 -13.80
N ILE A 147 -14.23 13.71 -13.06
CA ILE A 147 -13.44 12.50 -13.26
C ILE A 147 -13.95 11.45 -12.28
N VAL A 148 -14.58 10.40 -12.80
CA VAL A 148 -15.06 9.26 -12.01
C VAL A 148 -14.17 8.06 -12.29
N ALA A 149 -13.46 7.59 -11.27
CA ALA A 149 -12.49 6.50 -11.40
C ALA A 149 -12.59 5.49 -10.25
N GLN A 150 -12.47 4.21 -10.57
CA GLN A 150 -12.28 3.17 -9.56
C GLN A 150 -10.85 3.25 -9.00
N VAL A 151 -10.72 3.20 -7.68
CA VAL A 151 -9.42 3.04 -7.03
C VAL A 151 -9.00 1.59 -7.17
N VAL A 152 -7.89 1.39 -7.88
CA VAL A 152 -7.24 0.08 -7.97
C VAL A 152 -5.97 0.17 -7.15
N GLN A 153 -5.85 -0.69 -6.14
CA GLN A 153 -4.61 -0.84 -5.40
C GLN A 153 -3.51 -1.28 -6.36
N ARG A 154 -2.42 -0.51 -6.38
CA ARG A 154 -1.22 -0.81 -7.15
C ARG A 154 -0.10 -0.99 -6.16
N ASP A 155 0.61 -2.09 -6.31
CA ASP A 155 1.78 -2.34 -5.49
C ASP A 155 2.95 -1.59 -6.10
N GLU A 156 3.50 -0.67 -5.32
CA GLU A 156 4.71 0.07 -5.66
C GLU A 156 5.88 -0.89 -5.72
N VAL A 157 6.72 -0.75 -6.75
CA VAL A 157 7.94 -1.55 -6.92
C VAL A 157 9.12 -0.75 -6.39
N CYS A 158 9.29 0.46 -6.90
CA CYS A 158 10.33 1.39 -6.50
C CYS A 158 9.96 2.82 -6.94
N ARG A 159 10.72 3.80 -6.43
CA ARG A 159 10.74 5.16 -6.95
C ARG A 159 12.10 5.45 -7.59
N ILE A 160 12.08 6.25 -8.66
CA ILE A 160 13.29 6.68 -9.37
C ILE A 160 13.32 8.21 -9.35
N ASP A 161 14.34 8.80 -8.75
CA ASP A 161 14.60 10.24 -8.80
C ASP A 161 15.58 10.57 -9.93
N ILE A 162 15.24 11.58 -10.73
CA ILE A 162 16.05 12.02 -11.87
C ILE A 162 16.41 13.48 -11.62
N SER A 163 17.70 13.76 -11.49
CA SER A 163 18.20 15.11 -11.20
C SER A 163 19.50 15.42 -11.95
N GLY A 164 19.81 16.71 -12.08
CA GLY A 164 21.04 17.16 -12.74
C GLY A 164 21.00 18.64 -13.11
N PRO A 165 22.09 19.19 -13.66
CA PRO A 165 22.20 20.60 -14.03
C PRO A 165 21.50 20.90 -15.37
N PHE A 166 20.25 20.45 -15.51
CA PHE A 166 19.44 20.59 -16.71
C PHE A 166 18.19 21.40 -16.43
N SER A 167 17.59 21.97 -17.50
CA SER A 167 16.29 22.62 -17.37
C SER A 167 15.20 21.59 -17.06
N GLU A 168 14.14 21.99 -16.35
CA GLU A 168 13.00 21.12 -16.05
C GLU A 168 12.39 20.49 -17.30
N LYS A 169 12.32 21.22 -18.42
CA LYS A 169 11.87 20.68 -19.72
C LYS A 169 12.75 19.51 -20.18
N THR A 170 14.06 19.64 -20.01
CA THR A 170 15.03 18.59 -20.35
C THR A 170 14.94 17.40 -19.39
N LEU A 171 14.79 17.64 -18.09
CA LEU A 171 14.57 16.58 -17.10
C LEU A 171 13.27 15.82 -17.41
N LYS A 172 12.18 16.53 -17.74
CA LYS A 172 10.88 15.92 -18.09
C LYS A 172 11.01 15.07 -19.34
N TYR A 173 11.78 15.53 -20.33
CA TYR A 173 12.09 14.74 -21.51
C TYR A 173 12.83 13.43 -21.17
N PHE A 174 13.87 13.48 -20.33
CA PHE A 174 14.57 12.27 -19.89
C PHE A 174 13.66 11.33 -19.10
N ALA A 175 12.89 11.87 -18.15
CA ALA A 175 11.93 11.11 -17.37
C ALA A 175 10.89 10.42 -18.26
N ARG A 176 10.41 11.10 -19.32
CA ARG A 176 9.48 10.53 -20.29
C ARG A 176 10.10 9.38 -21.08
N GLN A 177 11.32 9.54 -21.56
CA GLN A 177 12.03 8.44 -22.22
C GLN A 177 12.22 7.25 -21.29
N MET A 178 12.61 7.47 -20.02
CA MET A 178 12.75 6.40 -19.03
C MET A 178 11.42 5.70 -18.75
N ARG A 179 10.33 6.48 -18.59
CA ARG A 179 8.97 5.95 -18.41
C ARG A 179 8.60 5.04 -19.58
N ASP A 180 8.78 5.51 -20.81
CA ASP A 180 8.39 4.76 -22.01
C ASP A 180 9.24 3.49 -22.18
N ASP A 181 10.55 3.57 -21.90
CA ASP A 181 11.44 2.40 -21.88
C ASP A 181 10.98 1.36 -20.84
N LEU A 182 10.69 1.78 -19.61
CA LEU A 182 10.18 0.93 -18.53
C LEU A 182 8.85 0.26 -18.91
N ILE A 183 7.93 1.00 -19.52
CA ILE A 183 6.65 0.45 -20.01
C ILE A 183 6.90 -0.57 -21.12
N ASN A 184 7.80 -0.29 -22.05
CA ASN A 184 8.13 -1.20 -23.16
C ASN A 184 8.81 -2.51 -22.68
N MET A 185 9.48 -2.50 -21.51
CA MET A 185 10.04 -3.69 -20.89
C MET A 185 9.00 -4.55 -20.13
N GLY A 186 7.76 -4.09 -20.03
CA GLY A 186 6.65 -4.85 -19.43
C GLY A 186 6.16 -4.32 -18.08
N LEU A 187 6.65 -3.17 -17.61
CA LEU A 187 6.14 -2.53 -16.40
C LEU A 187 4.84 -1.78 -16.74
N ALA A 188 3.74 -2.21 -16.15
CA ALA A 188 2.42 -1.76 -16.58
C ALA A 188 2.07 -0.30 -16.23
N ASN A 189 2.69 0.27 -15.19
CA ASN A 189 2.39 1.63 -14.76
C ASN A 189 3.61 2.36 -14.22
N VAL A 190 3.95 3.47 -14.87
CA VAL A 190 5.01 4.39 -14.44
C VAL A 190 4.46 5.80 -14.48
N ARG A 191 4.36 6.46 -13.32
CA ARG A 191 3.79 7.81 -13.17
C ARG A 191 4.86 8.82 -12.84
N PHE A 192 4.71 10.04 -13.32
CA PHE A 192 5.56 11.16 -12.90
C PHE A 192 5.19 11.64 -11.50
N GLU A 193 6.19 12.04 -10.74
CA GLU A 193 6.06 12.76 -9.47
C GLU A 193 6.84 14.09 -9.58
N GLY A 194 6.16 15.21 -9.33
CA GLY A 194 6.78 16.55 -9.40
C GLY A 194 7.08 17.07 -10.81
N ALA A 195 6.51 16.46 -11.86
CA ALA A 195 6.61 16.96 -13.22
C ALA A 195 5.45 17.91 -13.50
N ARG A 196 5.73 19.21 -13.62
CA ARG A 196 4.68 20.21 -13.88
C ARG A 196 4.22 20.19 -15.33
N ASP A 197 2.96 20.55 -15.55
CA ASP A 197 2.39 20.65 -16.89
C ASP A 197 2.88 21.91 -17.60
N GLN A 198 3.12 21.79 -18.90
CA GLN A 198 3.66 22.89 -19.70
C GLN A 198 2.53 23.83 -20.12
N GLU A 199 2.72 25.13 -19.90
CA GLU A 199 1.81 26.19 -20.35
C GLU A 199 2.54 27.18 -21.26
N ILE A 200 1.78 27.88 -22.10
CA ILE A 200 2.28 29.05 -22.83
C ILE A 200 1.58 30.27 -22.27
N TRP A 201 2.35 31.18 -21.69
CA TRP A 201 1.82 32.44 -21.19
C TRP A 201 2.01 33.57 -22.20
N ILE A 202 0.97 34.38 -22.28
CA ILE A 202 0.90 35.61 -23.04
C ILE A 202 0.69 36.72 -22.01
N GLU A 203 1.78 37.36 -21.61
CA GLU A 203 1.74 38.47 -20.66
C GLU A 203 1.46 39.78 -21.40
N VAL A 204 0.32 40.40 -21.12
CA VAL A 204 -0.11 41.65 -21.75
C VAL A 204 -0.11 42.77 -20.70
N PRO A 205 0.79 43.77 -20.79
CA PRO A 205 0.83 44.88 -19.85
C PRO A 205 -0.50 45.64 -19.80
N SER A 206 -0.93 46.07 -18.61
CA SER A 206 -2.21 46.76 -18.44
C SER A 206 -2.30 48.08 -19.22
N ASP A 207 -1.18 48.77 -19.42
CA ASP A 207 -1.13 50.00 -20.21
C ASP A 207 -1.49 49.75 -21.68
N ASN A 208 -1.04 48.65 -22.27
CA ASN A 208 -1.37 48.26 -23.65
C ASN A 208 -2.86 47.90 -23.79
N LEU A 209 -3.43 47.22 -22.78
CA LEU A 209 -4.86 46.92 -22.74
C LEU A 209 -5.71 48.19 -22.74
N ARG A 210 -5.30 49.20 -21.96
CA ARG A 210 -5.99 50.51 -21.89
C ARG A 210 -5.84 51.32 -23.16
N GLU A 211 -4.63 51.41 -23.72
CA GLU A 211 -4.37 52.17 -24.95
C GLU A 211 -5.16 51.64 -26.14
N LEU A 212 -5.36 50.32 -26.19
CA LEU A 212 -6.05 49.64 -27.28
C LEU A 212 -7.55 49.39 -27.00
N ASP A 213 -8.03 49.76 -25.81
CA ASP A 213 -9.39 49.48 -25.35
C ASP A 213 -9.77 47.99 -25.48
N LEU A 214 -8.91 47.11 -24.97
CA LEU A 214 -9.08 45.65 -25.00
C LEU A 214 -9.06 45.07 -23.59
N THR A 215 -9.82 44.01 -23.38
CA THR A 215 -9.70 43.15 -22.19
C THR A 215 -8.82 41.93 -22.47
N LEU A 216 -8.35 41.25 -21.42
CA LEU A 216 -7.67 39.95 -21.55
C LEU A 216 -8.56 38.90 -22.22
N GLY A 217 -9.88 38.97 -21.97
CA GLY A 217 -10.88 38.11 -22.60
C GLY A 217 -10.98 38.37 -24.11
N ASP A 218 -10.96 39.64 -24.52
CA ASP A 218 -10.98 40.00 -25.96
C ASP A 218 -9.77 39.43 -26.71
N ILE A 219 -8.58 39.55 -26.11
CA ILE A 219 -7.35 38.99 -26.70
C ILE A 219 -7.45 37.46 -26.78
N SER A 220 -7.92 36.82 -25.72
CA SER A 220 -8.09 35.36 -25.67
C SER A 220 -9.06 34.85 -26.73
N ASN A 221 -10.20 35.53 -26.89
CA ASN A 221 -11.19 35.22 -27.93
C ASN A 221 -10.62 35.39 -29.35
N ARG A 222 -9.80 36.43 -29.58
CA ARG A 222 -9.15 36.64 -30.89
C ARG A 222 -8.10 35.57 -31.19
N ILE A 223 -7.32 35.15 -30.20
CA ILE A 223 -6.37 34.04 -30.36
C ILE A 223 -7.11 32.73 -30.67
N ALA A 224 -8.19 32.45 -29.93
CA ALA A 224 -9.04 31.28 -30.15
C ALA A 224 -9.62 31.24 -31.58
N ALA A 225 -10.08 32.39 -32.08
CA ALA A 225 -10.65 32.52 -33.42
C ALA A 225 -9.60 32.50 -34.55
N SER A 226 -8.36 32.91 -34.29
CA SER A 226 -7.29 32.95 -35.31
C SER A 226 -6.54 31.63 -35.44
N SER A 227 -6.39 30.90 -34.33
CA SER A 227 -5.75 29.59 -34.30
C SER A 227 -6.83 28.52 -34.50
N ILE A 228 -7.11 28.11 -35.75
CA ILE A 228 -8.13 27.08 -36.05
C ILE A 228 -7.48 25.92 -36.81
N ASP A 229 -7.82 24.69 -36.41
CA ASP A 229 -7.53 23.46 -37.14
C ASP A 229 -8.88 22.81 -37.46
N LEU A 230 -9.41 23.11 -38.67
CA LEU A 230 -10.73 22.65 -39.08
C LEU A 230 -10.61 21.75 -40.32
N PRO A 231 -11.03 20.47 -40.24
CA PRO A 231 -11.18 19.64 -41.43
C PRO A 231 -12.34 20.19 -42.26
N SER A 232 -12.08 20.58 -43.51
CA SER A 232 -13.05 21.23 -44.41
C SER A 232 -13.68 20.26 -45.42
N GLY A 233 -13.54 18.95 -45.19
CA GLY A 233 -14.07 17.88 -46.05
C GLY A 233 -13.07 17.37 -47.07
N SER A 234 -13.55 16.73 -48.13
CA SER A 234 -12.74 16.26 -49.25
C SER A 234 -13.36 16.65 -50.58
N ILE A 235 -12.52 16.81 -51.60
CA ILE A 235 -12.93 17.00 -52.99
C ILE A 235 -12.47 15.80 -53.82
N ASN A 236 -13.37 15.26 -54.63
CA ASN A 236 -13.04 14.21 -55.59
C ASN A 236 -12.79 14.87 -56.95
N SER A 237 -11.55 14.85 -57.43
CA SER A 237 -11.17 15.40 -58.73
C SER A 237 -10.25 14.42 -59.46
N GLY A 238 -10.71 13.91 -60.60
CA GLY A 238 -9.96 12.98 -61.47
C GLY A 238 -9.65 11.63 -60.82
N ASP A 239 -10.67 10.94 -60.29
CA ASP A 239 -10.56 9.66 -59.57
C ASP A 239 -9.70 9.66 -58.30
N ILE A 240 -9.28 10.84 -57.81
CA ILE A 240 -8.49 10.99 -56.58
C ILE A 240 -9.27 11.87 -55.59
N SER A 241 -9.51 11.33 -54.39
CA SER A 241 -10.03 12.07 -53.24
C SER A 241 -8.90 12.86 -52.57
N LYS A 242 -9.07 14.18 -52.47
CA LYS A 242 -8.14 15.08 -51.77
C LYS A 242 -8.84 15.67 -50.56
N GLN A 243 -8.24 15.52 -49.39
CA GLN A 243 -8.73 16.16 -48.17
C GLN A 243 -8.41 17.66 -48.19
N ILE A 244 -9.38 18.49 -47.82
CA ILE A 244 -9.23 19.93 -47.63
C ILE A 244 -9.13 20.17 -46.12
N ARG A 245 -8.04 20.79 -45.69
CA ARG A 245 -7.79 21.15 -44.29
C ARG A 245 -7.22 22.55 -44.21
N SER A 246 -7.67 23.34 -43.25
CA SER A 246 -7.04 24.61 -42.90
C SER A 246 -6.09 24.38 -41.74
N GLU A 247 -4.78 24.39 -42.01
CA GLU A 247 -3.73 24.25 -40.99
C GLU A 247 -3.23 25.64 -40.57
N GLN A 248 -3.96 26.28 -39.67
CA GLN A 248 -3.61 27.61 -39.14
C GLN A 248 -3.48 27.57 -37.61
N LEU A 249 -2.96 26.45 -37.10
CA LEU A 249 -2.83 26.18 -35.69
C LEU A 249 -1.49 26.71 -35.16
N ALA A 250 -1.53 27.81 -34.40
CA ALA A 250 -0.37 28.32 -33.69
C ALA A 250 -0.13 27.47 -32.41
N ARG A 251 0.99 26.73 -32.38
CA ARG A 251 1.40 25.86 -31.26
C ARG A 251 2.62 26.39 -30.52
N THR A 252 3.51 27.10 -31.21
CA THR A 252 4.74 27.61 -30.59
C THR A 252 4.61 29.08 -30.18
N PRO A 253 5.38 29.56 -29.19
CA PRO A 253 5.45 30.99 -28.87
C PRO A 253 5.80 31.87 -30.08
N ARG A 254 6.56 31.34 -31.04
CA ARG A 254 6.92 32.07 -32.27
C ARG A 254 5.72 32.27 -33.20
N GLU A 255 4.87 31.26 -33.33
CA GLU A 255 3.65 31.34 -34.14
C GLU A 255 2.59 32.21 -33.45
N LEU A 256 2.38 32.04 -32.14
CA LEU A 256 1.43 32.84 -31.36
C LEU A 256 1.74 34.34 -31.44
N ARG A 257 3.04 34.71 -31.45
CA ARG A 257 3.51 36.08 -31.65
C ARG A 257 3.06 36.73 -32.97
N GLN A 258 2.74 35.93 -33.99
CA GLN A 258 2.30 36.41 -35.31
C GLN A 258 0.77 36.50 -35.44
N ILE A 259 0.03 36.21 -34.38
CA ILE A 259 -1.44 36.38 -34.38
C ILE A 259 -1.76 37.87 -34.43
N GLU A 260 -2.65 38.23 -35.35
CA GLU A 260 -3.18 39.58 -35.49
C GLU A 260 -4.21 39.84 -34.38
N VAL A 261 -3.94 40.81 -33.52
CA VAL A 261 -4.82 41.16 -32.41
C VAL A 261 -5.71 42.32 -32.79
N VAL A 262 -5.20 43.36 -33.46
CA VAL A 262 -6.02 44.49 -33.93
C VAL A 262 -5.85 44.66 -35.44
N SER A 263 -6.97 44.79 -36.15
CA SER A 263 -6.99 45.13 -37.57
C SER A 263 -7.96 46.28 -37.79
N LYS A 264 -7.44 47.47 -38.10
CA LYS A 264 -8.27 48.64 -38.42
C LYS A 264 -8.74 48.57 -39.88
N GLY A 265 -9.87 49.20 -40.18
CA GLY A 265 -10.40 49.30 -41.56
C GLY A 265 -9.48 50.01 -42.56
N SER A 266 -8.47 50.73 -42.07
CA SER A 266 -7.40 51.35 -42.86
C SER A 266 -6.32 50.36 -43.35
N GLY A 267 -6.34 49.10 -42.88
CA GLY A 267 -5.34 48.08 -43.20
C GLY A 267 -4.16 48.02 -42.22
N GLU A 268 -4.11 48.89 -41.21
CA GLU A 268 -3.14 48.80 -40.11
C GLU A 268 -3.42 47.55 -39.24
N LYS A 269 -2.37 46.77 -38.99
CA LYS A 269 -2.42 45.52 -38.23
C LYS A 269 -1.44 45.58 -37.07
N LEU A 270 -1.89 45.10 -35.92
CA LEU A 270 -1.09 44.96 -34.71
C LEU A 270 -1.01 43.49 -34.33
N TYR A 271 0.21 42.98 -34.14
CA TYR A 271 0.44 41.59 -33.81
C TYR A 271 0.63 41.40 -32.32
N LEU A 272 0.44 40.17 -31.85
CA LEU A 272 0.59 39.85 -30.44
C LEU A 272 2.01 40.16 -29.92
N LYS A 273 3.05 39.96 -30.74
CA LYS A 273 4.44 40.32 -30.41
C LYS A 273 4.65 41.80 -30.09
N ASP A 274 3.79 42.68 -30.59
CA ASP A 274 3.93 44.13 -30.46
C ASP A 274 3.35 44.61 -29.12
N ILE A 275 2.46 43.82 -28.50
CA ILE A 275 1.70 44.20 -27.31
C ILE A 275 1.88 43.26 -26.12
N ALA A 276 2.48 42.08 -26.32
CA ALA A 276 2.56 41.03 -25.32
C ALA A 276 3.88 40.26 -25.37
N ARG A 277 4.31 39.76 -24.21
CA ARG A 277 5.42 38.83 -24.09
C ARG A 277 4.89 37.40 -24.08
N VAL A 278 5.30 36.61 -25.09
CA VAL A 278 4.87 35.21 -25.23
C VAL A 278 6.04 34.27 -24.97
N PHE A 279 5.89 33.36 -24.01
CA PHE A 279 6.92 32.37 -23.67
C PHE A 279 6.32 31.07 -23.11
N GLU A 280 7.07 29.98 -23.26
CA GLU A 280 6.78 28.69 -22.63
C GLU A 280 7.20 28.73 -21.16
N THR A 281 6.35 28.17 -20.30
CA THR A 281 6.57 28.03 -18.86
C THR A 281 5.82 26.79 -18.37
N PHE A 282 5.73 26.62 -17.05
CA PHE A 282 4.95 25.58 -16.41
C PHE A 282 3.78 26.18 -15.65
N GLN A 283 2.75 25.37 -15.44
CA GLN A 283 1.60 25.73 -14.62
C GLN A 283 2.05 26.19 -13.23
N GLU A 284 1.54 27.36 -12.81
CA GLU A 284 1.73 27.86 -11.44
C GLU A 284 1.05 26.93 -10.43
N ASP A 285 1.52 26.94 -9.19
CA ASP A 285 0.95 26.19 -8.06
C ASP A 285 0.92 24.65 -8.23
N SER A 286 1.61 24.14 -9.25
CA SER A 286 1.76 22.71 -9.50
C SER A 286 2.89 22.11 -8.66
N PRO A 287 2.72 20.89 -8.11
CA PRO A 287 3.74 20.26 -7.30
C PRO A 287 5.05 20.03 -8.06
N TYR A 288 6.18 20.29 -7.42
CA TYR A 288 7.52 20.03 -7.95
C TYR A 288 8.44 19.45 -6.87
N ARG A 289 9.53 18.78 -7.29
CA ARG A 289 10.45 18.12 -6.37
C ARG A 289 11.82 18.79 -6.34
N ILE A 290 12.43 18.69 -5.17
CA ILE A 290 13.79 19.17 -4.91
C ILE A 290 14.58 18.13 -4.12
N ASN A 291 15.78 17.82 -4.57
CA ASN A 291 16.75 17.04 -3.82
C ASN A 291 17.96 17.92 -3.45
N GLU A 292 19.00 17.30 -2.90
CA GLU A 292 20.22 18.01 -2.49
C GLU A 292 20.99 18.68 -3.65
N LYS A 293 20.81 18.19 -4.88
CA LYS A 293 21.45 18.71 -6.09
C LYS A 293 20.59 19.74 -6.85
N GLY A 294 19.32 19.91 -6.46
CA GLY A 294 18.42 20.91 -7.03
C GLY A 294 17.08 20.32 -7.43
N SER A 295 16.50 20.81 -8.52
CA SER A 295 15.21 20.32 -9.04
C SER A 295 15.35 18.88 -9.54
N SER A 296 14.35 18.06 -9.25
CA SER A 296 14.27 16.67 -9.70
C SER A 296 12.88 16.31 -10.21
N ILE A 297 12.81 15.23 -10.98
CA ILE A 297 11.54 14.62 -11.41
C ILE A 297 11.57 13.16 -10.98
N GLY A 298 10.52 12.74 -10.28
CA GLY A 298 10.36 11.36 -9.85
C GLY A 298 9.58 10.52 -10.85
N LEU A 299 9.87 9.22 -10.88
CA LEU A 299 9.03 8.19 -11.48
C LEU A 299 8.61 7.20 -10.40
N LEU A 300 7.31 7.05 -10.20
CA LEU A 300 6.73 6.00 -9.38
C LEU A 300 6.44 4.79 -10.28
N VAL A 301 7.15 3.69 -10.04
CA VAL A 301 6.97 2.43 -10.77
C VAL A 301 6.06 1.53 -9.95
N SER A 302 4.96 1.07 -10.57
CA SER A 302 4.02 0.16 -9.93
C SER A 302 3.73 -1.04 -10.82
N ARG A 303 3.49 -2.19 -10.20
CA ARG A 303 3.03 -3.38 -10.91
C ARG A 303 1.51 -3.42 -11.01
N THR A 304 1.00 -4.10 -12.03
CA THR A 304 -0.42 -4.49 -12.08
C THR A 304 -0.71 -5.61 -11.10
N ARG A 305 -1.97 -5.63 -10.61
CA ARG A 305 -2.47 -6.70 -9.73
C ARG A 305 -2.15 -8.08 -10.32
N GLY A 306 -1.54 -8.93 -9.53
CA GLY A 306 -1.19 -10.28 -9.93
C GLY A 306 0.10 -10.48 -10.73
N ALA A 307 0.92 -9.45 -10.99
CA ALA A 307 2.31 -9.62 -11.41
C ALA A 307 3.23 -9.91 -10.20
N ASP A 308 4.39 -10.56 -10.40
CA ASP A 308 5.38 -10.83 -9.33
C ASP A 308 6.22 -9.56 -9.08
N SER A 309 6.31 -9.12 -7.82
CA SER A 309 7.10 -7.94 -7.42
C SER A 309 8.59 -8.11 -7.70
N LEU A 310 9.14 -9.31 -7.52
CA LEU A 310 10.57 -9.57 -7.72
C LEU A 310 10.95 -9.48 -9.20
N ILE A 311 10.11 -10.01 -10.09
CA ILE A 311 10.33 -9.92 -11.54
C ILE A 311 10.30 -8.45 -11.99
N SER A 312 9.36 -7.68 -11.45
CA SER A 312 9.24 -6.25 -11.78
C SER A 312 10.49 -5.48 -11.34
N GLN A 313 11.07 -5.82 -10.18
CA GLN A 313 12.32 -5.24 -9.73
C GLN A 313 13.50 -5.63 -10.62
N ASP A 314 13.63 -6.91 -10.97
CA ASP A 314 14.73 -7.39 -11.82
C ASP A 314 14.78 -6.61 -13.14
N LEU A 315 13.63 -6.29 -13.73
CA LEU A 315 13.51 -5.44 -14.93
C LEU A 315 13.99 -4.00 -14.69
N VAL A 316 13.63 -3.40 -13.55
CA VAL A 316 14.12 -2.06 -13.19
C VAL A 316 15.64 -2.10 -13.01
N GLN A 317 16.17 -3.10 -12.33
CA GLN A 317 17.61 -3.24 -12.11
C GLN A 317 18.37 -3.42 -13.44
N GLU A 318 17.87 -4.28 -14.34
CA GLU A 318 18.43 -4.46 -15.70
C GLU A 318 18.45 -3.13 -16.47
N TYR A 319 17.41 -2.31 -16.34
CA TYR A 319 17.37 -0.99 -16.94
C TYR A 319 18.41 -0.04 -16.35
N MET A 320 18.54 -0.03 -15.01
CA MET A 320 19.48 0.82 -14.29
C MET A 320 20.94 0.48 -14.59
N GLU A 321 21.28 -0.80 -14.81
CA GLU A 321 22.63 -1.21 -15.22
C GLU A 321 23.05 -0.59 -16.57
N ASN A 322 22.08 -0.36 -17.47
CA ASN A 322 22.31 0.21 -18.80
C ASN A 322 22.16 1.74 -18.86
N ILE A 323 21.76 2.39 -17.77
CA ILE A 323 21.38 3.82 -17.78
C ILE A 323 22.57 4.74 -18.11
N SER A 324 23.76 4.37 -17.63
CA SER A 324 25.01 5.12 -17.84
C SER A 324 25.46 5.18 -19.30
N THR A 325 24.96 4.28 -20.14
CA THR A 325 25.26 4.24 -21.58
C THR A 325 24.27 5.10 -22.39
N LYS A 326 23.03 5.24 -21.91
CA LYS A 326 21.96 5.99 -22.61
C LYS A 326 21.94 7.47 -22.29
N TYR A 327 22.34 7.87 -21.09
CA TYR A 327 22.21 9.24 -20.60
C TYR A 327 23.58 9.87 -20.24
N PRO A 328 23.70 11.22 -20.27
CA PRO A 328 24.93 11.90 -19.88
C PRO A 328 25.32 11.63 -18.42
N GLN A 329 26.62 11.54 -18.13
CA GLN A 329 27.12 11.34 -16.74
C GLN A 329 26.75 12.46 -15.76
N SER A 330 26.33 13.63 -16.27
CA SER A 330 25.82 14.72 -15.43
C SER A 330 24.37 14.53 -14.99
N LEU A 331 23.65 13.54 -15.55
CA LEU A 331 22.34 13.13 -15.08
C LEU A 331 22.53 12.10 -13.97
N GLU A 332 22.02 12.40 -12.79
CA GLU A 332 21.96 11.45 -11.70
C GLU A 332 20.59 10.80 -11.66
N VAL A 333 20.59 9.48 -11.54
CA VAL A 333 19.38 8.68 -11.41
C VAL A 333 19.54 7.79 -10.19
N VAL A 334 18.69 8.01 -9.19
CA VAL A 334 18.71 7.26 -7.92
C VAL A 334 17.44 6.45 -7.82
N VAL A 335 17.56 5.15 -7.51
CA VAL A 335 16.42 4.31 -7.14
C VAL A 335 16.35 4.26 -5.63
N TYR A 336 15.17 4.50 -5.07
CA TYR A 336 14.89 4.52 -3.64
C TYR A 336 13.51 3.94 -3.35
N ASP A 337 13.23 3.65 -2.08
CA ASP A 337 11.97 3.04 -1.62
C ASP A 337 11.65 1.75 -2.39
N VAL A 338 12.64 0.85 -2.41
CA VAL A 338 12.58 -0.43 -3.14
C VAL A 338 11.78 -1.47 -2.35
N PHE A 339 10.54 -1.69 -2.75
CA PHE A 339 9.63 -2.60 -2.04
C PHE A 339 10.08 -4.07 -2.07
N SER A 340 10.71 -4.50 -3.17
CA SER A 340 11.17 -5.88 -3.33
C SER A 340 12.25 -6.28 -2.32
N ASP A 341 13.07 -5.33 -1.87
CA ASP A 341 14.14 -5.60 -0.92
C ASP A 341 13.56 -5.99 0.44
N SER A 342 12.57 -5.21 0.91
CA SER A 342 11.82 -5.54 2.11
C SER A 342 11.08 -6.88 1.97
N VAL A 343 10.45 -7.17 0.82
CA VAL A 343 9.82 -8.49 0.56
C VAL A 343 10.85 -9.61 0.65
N ARG A 344 12.00 -9.46 0.00
CA ARG A 344 13.03 -10.50 -0.10
C ARG A 344 13.66 -10.78 1.26
N GLN A 345 14.02 -9.75 2.01
CA GLN A 345 14.59 -9.89 3.35
C GLN A 345 13.61 -10.62 4.28
N ARG A 346 12.33 -10.23 4.26
CA ARG A 346 11.30 -10.80 5.15
C ARG A 346 10.98 -12.24 4.77
N LEU A 347 10.86 -12.56 3.48
CA LEU A 347 10.71 -13.95 3.02
C LEU A 347 11.94 -14.80 3.39
N THR A 348 13.15 -14.26 3.24
CA THR A 348 14.39 -14.97 3.59
C THR A 348 14.44 -15.26 5.08
N MET A 349 14.16 -14.26 5.94
CA MET A 349 14.08 -14.42 7.39
C MET A 349 13.06 -15.49 7.79
N LEU A 350 11.86 -15.50 7.17
CA LEU A 350 10.84 -16.50 7.43
C LEU A 350 11.26 -17.91 6.98
N VAL A 351 11.92 -18.01 5.83
CA VAL A 351 12.49 -19.29 5.36
C VAL A 351 13.58 -19.78 6.30
N GLU A 352 14.49 -18.91 6.75
CA GLU A 352 15.55 -19.24 7.71
C GLU A 352 14.96 -19.68 9.06
N ASN A 353 13.97 -18.94 9.58
CA ASN A 353 13.25 -19.30 10.80
C ASN A 353 12.49 -20.62 10.65
N GLY A 354 11.86 -20.86 9.50
CA GLY A 354 11.20 -22.13 9.17
C GLY A 354 12.19 -23.29 9.08
N GLN A 355 13.36 -23.09 8.48
CA GLN A 355 14.44 -24.08 8.43
C GLN A 355 15.00 -24.38 9.81
N LEU A 356 15.24 -23.36 10.64
CA LEU A 356 15.68 -23.51 12.02
C LEU A 356 14.64 -24.27 12.84
N GLY A 357 13.35 -23.89 12.73
CA GLY A 357 12.24 -24.59 13.37
C GLY A 357 12.17 -26.05 12.96
N LEU A 358 12.26 -26.35 11.66
CA LEU A 358 12.32 -27.71 11.15
C LEU A 358 13.54 -28.47 11.70
N LEU A 359 14.74 -27.88 11.69
CA LEU A 359 15.95 -28.50 12.24
C LEU A 359 15.82 -28.82 13.73
N LEU A 360 15.23 -27.93 14.53
CA LEU A 360 14.97 -28.15 15.95
C LEU A 360 13.99 -29.31 16.15
N VAL A 361 12.89 -29.33 15.41
CA VAL A 361 11.91 -30.41 15.44
C VAL A 361 12.54 -31.75 15.05
N LEU A 362 13.32 -31.78 13.98
CA LEU A 362 14.07 -32.97 13.58
C LEU A 362 15.08 -33.38 14.66
N GLY A 363 15.78 -32.43 15.27
CA GLY A 363 16.69 -32.67 16.38
C GLY A 363 16.00 -33.38 17.55
N VAL A 364 14.84 -32.87 17.96
CA VAL A 364 13.99 -33.50 19.00
C VAL A 364 13.52 -34.88 18.56
N LEU A 365 13.08 -35.05 17.31
CA LEU A 365 12.64 -36.32 16.77
C LEU A 365 13.74 -37.40 16.81
N PHE A 366 14.96 -37.06 16.39
CA PHE A 366 16.11 -37.97 16.43
C PHE A 366 16.59 -38.28 17.86
N LEU A 367 16.32 -37.38 18.82
CA LEU A 367 16.58 -37.59 20.23
C LEU A 367 15.66 -38.68 20.80
N PHE A 368 14.35 -38.60 20.54
CA PHE A 368 13.34 -39.48 21.14
C PHE A 368 13.07 -40.78 20.36
N LEU A 369 13.07 -40.74 19.02
CA LEU A 369 12.74 -41.90 18.20
C LEU A 369 13.99 -42.61 17.66
N ASN A 370 13.80 -43.86 17.23
CA ASN A 370 14.84 -44.58 16.50
C ASN A 370 15.16 -43.84 15.19
N GLY A 371 16.44 -43.63 14.87
CA GLY A 371 16.85 -42.85 13.70
C GLY A 371 16.21 -43.27 12.37
N ARG A 372 15.85 -44.56 12.18
CA ARG A 372 15.13 -45.00 10.96
C ARG A 372 13.65 -44.63 10.96
N VAL A 373 13.02 -44.60 12.11
CA VAL A 373 11.62 -44.17 12.27
C VAL A 373 11.57 -42.64 12.17
N ALA A 374 12.47 -41.96 12.89
CA ALA A 374 12.67 -40.52 12.81
C ALA A 374 12.90 -40.06 11.37
N LEU A 375 13.70 -40.75 10.55
CA LEU A 375 13.89 -40.38 9.14
C LEU A 375 12.60 -40.38 8.32
N TRP A 376 11.70 -41.34 8.53
CA TRP A 376 10.44 -41.37 7.76
C TRP A 376 9.44 -40.34 8.26
N VAL A 377 9.39 -40.10 9.57
CA VAL A 377 8.63 -38.98 10.14
C VAL A 377 9.20 -37.64 9.67
N ALA A 378 10.52 -37.54 9.50
CA ALA A 378 11.18 -36.36 8.95
C ALA A 378 10.80 -36.09 7.48
N ILE A 379 10.65 -37.14 6.67
CA ILE A 379 10.24 -37.04 5.26
C ILE A 379 8.76 -36.70 5.13
N ALA A 380 7.92 -37.18 6.05
CA ALA A 380 6.49 -36.88 6.08
C ALA A 380 6.20 -35.37 6.12
N ILE A 381 7.02 -34.62 6.88
CA ILE A 381 6.81 -33.18 7.07
C ILE A 381 6.92 -32.41 5.74
N PRO A 382 8.05 -32.42 4.98
CA PRO A 382 8.10 -31.77 3.68
C PRO A 382 7.04 -32.26 2.69
N VAL A 383 6.65 -33.54 2.73
CA VAL A 383 5.64 -34.10 1.82
C VAL A 383 4.26 -33.51 2.12
N ALA A 384 3.87 -33.43 3.39
CA ALA A 384 2.62 -32.78 3.80
C ALA A 384 2.59 -31.30 3.42
N PHE A 385 3.70 -30.58 3.64
CA PHE A 385 3.83 -29.18 3.24
C PHE A 385 3.72 -28.98 1.73
N LEU A 386 4.40 -29.80 0.92
CA LEU A 386 4.27 -29.74 -0.54
C LEU A 386 2.83 -30.04 -0.98
N GLY A 387 2.16 -31.01 -0.36
CA GLY A 387 0.74 -31.25 -0.60
C GLY A 387 -0.14 -30.03 -0.30
N GLY A 388 0.11 -29.36 0.83
CA GLY A 388 -0.58 -28.13 1.23
C GLY A 388 -0.32 -26.97 0.28
N LEU A 389 0.94 -26.73 -0.10
CA LEU A 389 1.35 -25.69 -1.06
C LEU A 389 0.73 -25.90 -2.44
N GLY A 390 0.65 -27.15 -2.91
CA GLY A 390 -0.07 -27.48 -4.14
C GLY A 390 -1.56 -27.11 -4.06
N ALA A 391 -2.20 -27.35 -2.91
CA ALA A 391 -3.60 -26.99 -2.69
C ALA A 391 -3.81 -25.47 -2.62
N MET A 392 -2.87 -24.75 -1.97
CA MET A 392 -2.85 -23.27 -1.97
C MET A 392 -2.77 -22.70 -3.38
N SER A 393 -1.94 -23.29 -4.24
CA SER A 393 -1.82 -22.87 -5.64
C SER A 393 -3.13 -23.02 -6.43
N ILE A 394 -3.90 -24.10 -6.21
CA ILE A 394 -5.23 -24.27 -6.84
C ILE A 394 -6.21 -23.18 -6.39
N LEU A 395 -6.12 -22.74 -5.13
CA LEU A 395 -6.95 -21.68 -4.58
C LEU A 395 -6.47 -20.27 -4.97
N GLY A 396 -5.42 -20.16 -5.79
CA GLY A 396 -4.89 -18.88 -6.24
C GLY A 396 -4.18 -18.08 -5.15
N MET A 397 -3.78 -18.72 -4.06
CA MET A 397 -3.12 -18.06 -2.94
C MET A 397 -1.66 -17.72 -3.28
N SER A 398 -1.20 -16.58 -2.78
CA SER A 398 0.20 -16.16 -2.81
C SER A 398 1.03 -16.79 -1.69
N LEU A 399 2.35 -16.76 -1.87
CA LEU A 399 3.32 -16.93 -0.80
C LEU A 399 3.67 -15.53 -0.27
N ASP A 400 3.08 -15.20 0.87
CA ASP A 400 3.20 -13.90 1.55
C ASP A 400 3.51 -14.07 3.04
N MET A 401 3.68 -12.97 3.78
CA MET A 401 4.04 -13.01 5.19
C MET A 401 3.02 -13.78 6.04
N ILE A 402 1.72 -13.61 5.75
CA ILE A 402 0.62 -14.21 6.51
C ILE A 402 0.57 -15.73 6.27
N THR A 403 0.63 -16.13 5.02
CA THR A 403 0.64 -17.55 4.63
C THR A 403 1.93 -18.24 5.08
N MET A 404 3.10 -17.59 4.98
CA MET A 404 4.37 -18.11 5.50
C MET A 404 4.36 -18.25 7.03
N PHE A 405 3.77 -17.30 7.76
CA PHE A 405 3.60 -17.43 9.21
C PHE A 405 2.73 -18.64 9.55
N ALA A 406 1.65 -18.86 8.79
CA ALA A 406 0.81 -20.04 8.93
C ALA A 406 1.56 -21.35 8.60
N LEU A 407 2.44 -21.35 7.60
CA LEU A 407 3.33 -22.48 7.30
C LEU A 407 4.25 -22.78 8.50
N ILE A 408 4.91 -21.78 9.08
CA ILE A 408 5.81 -21.95 10.24
C ILE A 408 5.04 -22.49 11.45
N LEU A 409 3.86 -21.91 11.77
CA LEU A 409 2.98 -22.40 12.83
C LEU A 409 2.54 -23.86 12.56
N GLY A 410 2.29 -24.18 11.29
CA GLY A 410 1.93 -25.52 10.84
C GLY A 410 3.02 -26.57 11.06
N ILE A 411 4.32 -26.19 11.13
CA ILE A 411 5.41 -27.16 11.28
C ILE A 411 5.18 -27.99 12.55
N GLY A 412 4.91 -27.35 13.68
CA GLY A 412 4.67 -28.06 14.95
C GLY A 412 3.45 -28.98 14.89
N ILE A 413 2.34 -28.48 14.32
CA ILE A 413 1.06 -29.20 14.27
C ILE A 413 1.16 -30.45 13.40
N VAL A 414 1.80 -30.37 12.22
CA VAL A 414 1.95 -31.49 11.28
C VAL A 414 2.81 -32.62 11.86
N VAL A 415 3.85 -32.25 12.60
CA VAL A 415 4.80 -33.24 13.12
C VAL A 415 4.14 -34.11 14.19
N ASP A 416 3.30 -33.51 15.05
CA ASP A 416 2.67 -34.19 16.17
C ASP A 416 1.82 -35.40 15.73
N ASP A 417 1.01 -35.24 14.67
CA ASP A 417 0.18 -36.31 14.11
C ASP A 417 1.04 -37.52 13.71
N THR A 418 2.13 -37.24 13.02
CA THR A 418 3.05 -38.24 12.48
C THR A 418 3.83 -38.94 13.60
N ILE A 419 4.24 -38.20 14.65
CA ILE A 419 4.92 -38.73 15.83
C ILE A 419 4.02 -39.71 16.58
N VAL A 420 2.76 -39.35 16.83
CA VAL A 420 1.82 -40.18 17.61
C VAL A 420 1.58 -41.53 16.93
N VAL A 421 1.37 -41.54 15.60
CA VAL A 421 1.19 -42.78 14.83
C VAL A 421 2.47 -43.61 14.81
N ALA A 422 3.63 -42.97 14.60
CA ALA A 422 4.92 -43.65 14.57
C ALA A 422 5.28 -44.28 15.93
N GLU A 423 5.08 -43.56 17.03
CA GLU A 423 5.38 -44.04 18.38
C GLU A 423 4.41 -45.15 18.82
N HIS A 424 3.15 -45.07 18.40
CA HIS A 424 2.22 -46.16 18.67
C HIS A 424 2.61 -47.43 17.90
N ALA A 425 3.02 -47.30 16.63
CA ALA A 425 3.50 -48.42 15.82
C ALA A 425 4.78 -49.06 16.39
N THR A 426 5.76 -48.25 16.81
CA THR A 426 7.00 -48.75 17.45
C THR A 426 6.67 -49.45 18.78
N THR A 427 5.73 -48.91 19.56
CA THR A 427 5.31 -49.49 20.84
C THR A 427 4.64 -50.84 20.66
N LEU A 428 3.70 -50.97 19.71
CA LEU A 428 3.05 -52.25 19.39
C LEU A 428 4.08 -53.30 18.94
N HIS A 429 5.03 -52.88 18.10
CA HIS A 429 6.11 -53.77 17.65
C HIS A 429 7.05 -54.21 18.79
N ARG A 430 7.41 -53.28 19.69
CA ARG A 430 8.20 -53.57 20.91
C ARG A 430 7.48 -54.56 21.84
N ARG A 431 6.15 -54.54 21.87
CA ARG A 431 5.32 -55.48 22.65
C ARG A 431 5.17 -56.87 22.01
N GLY A 432 5.86 -57.13 20.90
CA GLY A 432 5.88 -58.45 20.26
C GLY A 432 5.01 -58.58 19.01
N MET A 433 4.23 -57.55 18.64
CA MET A 433 3.40 -57.59 17.45
C MET A 433 4.25 -57.60 16.17
N HIS A 434 3.85 -58.43 15.20
CA HIS A 434 4.52 -58.47 13.90
C HIS A 434 4.43 -57.10 13.20
N TYR A 435 5.53 -56.66 12.57
CA TYR A 435 5.71 -55.27 12.12
C TYR A 435 4.62 -54.76 11.15
N GLN A 436 4.03 -55.64 10.34
CA GLN A 436 2.96 -55.27 9.38
C GLN A 436 1.63 -54.97 10.10
N ASP A 437 1.33 -55.76 11.12
CA ASP A 437 0.11 -55.63 11.91
C ASP A 437 0.25 -54.46 12.87
N ALA A 438 1.46 -54.25 13.42
CA ALA A 438 1.77 -53.12 14.29
C ALA A 438 1.54 -51.77 13.58
N THR A 439 2.02 -51.59 12.34
CA THR A 439 1.79 -50.34 11.59
C THR A 439 0.34 -50.14 11.20
N THR A 440 -0.34 -51.21 10.80
CA THR A 440 -1.73 -51.13 10.34
C THR A 440 -2.69 -50.88 11.50
N GLN A 441 -2.48 -51.57 12.62
CA GLN A 441 -3.24 -51.35 13.84
C GLN A 441 -2.97 -49.95 14.41
N ALA A 442 -1.72 -49.47 14.35
CA ALA A 442 -1.39 -48.14 14.81
C ALA A 442 -2.14 -47.05 14.03
N ALA A 443 -2.08 -47.11 12.70
CA ALA A 443 -2.80 -46.16 11.84
C ALA A 443 -4.31 -46.20 12.09
N ASN A 444 -4.92 -47.39 12.15
CA ASN A 444 -6.37 -47.53 12.39
C ASN A 444 -6.80 -47.05 13.79
N ARG A 445 -6.00 -47.32 14.82
CA ARG A 445 -6.34 -46.93 16.20
C ARG A 445 -6.13 -45.45 16.46
N MET A 446 -5.09 -44.86 15.86
CA MET A 446 -4.77 -43.44 16.04
C MET A 446 -5.58 -42.52 15.11
N PHE A 447 -6.25 -43.06 14.07
CA PHE A 447 -7.07 -42.28 13.15
C PHE A 447 -8.09 -41.38 13.84
N ALA A 448 -8.95 -41.94 14.70
CA ALA A 448 -10.01 -41.16 15.34
C ALA A 448 -9.48 -40.08 16.31
N PRO A 449 -8.52 -40.37 17.22
CA PRO A 449 -7.93 -39.33 18.07
C PRO A 449 -7.22 -38.22 17.31
N VAL A 450 -6.42 -38.57 16.29
CA VAL A 450 -5.68 -37.59 15.49
C VAL A 450 -6.64 -36.74 14.67
N LEU A 451 -7.61 -37.35 13.97
CA LEU A 451 -8.62 -36.61 13.21
C LEU A 451 -9.41 -35.64 14.11
N ALA A 452 -9.78 -36.06 15.32
CA ALA A 452 -10.47 -35.20 16.28
C ALA A 452 -9.58 -34.03 16.74
N ALA A 453 -8.30 -34.27 17.00
CA ALA A 453 -7.34 -33.22 17.35
C ALA A 453 -7.16 -32.22 16.20
N SER A 454 -6.93 -32.70 14.98
CA SER A 454 -6.79 -31.87 13.77
C SER A 454 -8.05 -31.04 13.48
N LEU A 455 -9.25 -31.64 13.60
CA LEU A 455 -10.53 -30.92 13.47
C LEU A 455 -10.71 -29.87 14.56
N THR A 456 -10.28 -30.15 15.78
CA THR A 456 -10.35 -29.17 16.88
C THR A 456 -9.42 -28.00 16.61
N THR A 457 -8.22 -28.24 16.08
CA THR A 457 -7.31 -27.18 15.63
C THR A 457 -7.94 -26.34 14.54
N MET A 458 -8.49 -26.95 13.48
CA MET A 458 -9.20 -26.23 12.42
C MET A 458 -10.40 -25.43 12.97
N ALA A 459 -11.18 -25.99 13.89
CA ALA A 459 -12.31 -25.33 14.53
C ALA A 459 -11.89 -24.14 15.41
N ALA A 460 -10.72 -24.20 16.06
CA ALA A 460 -10.19 -23.11 16.87
C ALA A 460 -9.83 -21.87 16.03
N PHE A 461 -9.46 -22.07 14.77
CA PHE A 461 -9.17 -20.98 13.83
C PHE A 461 -10.37 -20.53 12.99
N LEU A 462 -11.50 -21.25 13.04
CA LEU A 462 -12.72 -20.89 12.31
C LEU A 462 -13.26 -19.48 12.63
N PRO A 463 -13.24 -18.99 13.88
CA PRO A 463 -13.70 -17.63 14.18
C PRO A 463 -12.95 -16.53 13.42
N VAL A 464 -11.68 -16.77 13.07
CA VAL A 464 -10.86 -15.80 12.30
C VAL A 464 -11.45 -15.58 10.90
N LEU A 465 -12.04 -16.61 10.28
CA LEU A 465 -12.73 -16.51 8.99
C LEU A 465 -14.03 -15.71 9.04
N MET A 466 -14.56 -15.43 10.24
CA MET A 466 -15.78 -14.64 10.41
C MET A 466 -15.51 -13.15 10.58
N VAL A 467 -14.23 -12.75 10.68
CA VAL A 467 -13.83 -11.35 10.71
C VAL A 467 -14.07 -10.76 9.32
N LYS A 468 -14.84 -9.68 9.27
CA LYS A 468 -15.18 -8.95 8.04
C LYS A 468 -14.17 -7.83 7.77
N ASN A 469 -14.34 -7.15 6.65
CA ASN A 469 -13.56 -6.00 6.20
C ASN A 469 -12.13 -6.39 5.77
N GLU A 470 -11.32 -5.40 5.44
CA GLU A 470 -9.97 -5.54 4.89
C GLU A 470 -9.06 -6.33 5.85
N VAL A 471 -9.22 -6.12 7.16
CA VAL A 471 -8.51 -6.90 8.19
C VAL A 471 -8.84 -8.38 8.07
N GLY A 472 -10.12 -8.71 7.89
CA GLY A 472 -10.61 -10.08 7.72
C GLY A 472 -9.99 -10.77 6.51
N GLU A 473 -9.94 -10.08 5.37
CA GLU A 473 -9.30 -10.59 4.16
C GLU A 473 -7.82 -10.89 4.39
N ILE A 474 -7.09 -9.96 5.01
CA ILE A 474 -5.66 -10.11 5.32
C ILE A 474 -5.42 -11.33 6.22
N ILE A 475 -6.16 -11.47 7.33
CA ILE A 475 -5.90 -12.54 8.32
C ILE A 475 -6.49 -13.89 7.92
N SER A 476 -7.44 -13.93 6.97
CA SER A 476 -8.06 -15.17 6.48
C SER A 476 -7.05 -16.16 5.88
N GLY A 477 -5.90 -15.66 5.41
CA GLY A 477 -4.81 -16.49 4.91
C GLY A 477 -4.29 -17.52 5.93
N ILE A 478 -4.32 -17.19 7.24
CA ILE A 478 -3.85 -18.08 8.31
C ILE A 478 -4.70 -19.35 8.45
N PRO A 479 -6.01 -19.26 8.78
CA PRO A 479 -6.87 -20.44 8.95
C PRO A 479 -6.93 -21.31 7.69
N ILE A 480 -6.97 -20.70 6.50
CA ILE A 480 -7.05 -21.43 5.23
C ILE A 480 -5.75 -22.23 5.01
N THR A 481 -4.60 -21.57 5.07
CA THR A 481 -3.29 -22.20 4.87
C THR A 481 -3.07 -23.33 5.87
N LEU A 482 -3.36 -23.10 7.15
CA LEU A 482 -3.23 -24.10 8.19
C LEU A 482 -4.13 -25.32 7.92
N SER A 483 -5.40 -25.09 7.53
CA SER A 483 -6.35 -26.16 7.25
C SER A 483 -5.89 -27.02 6.06
N LEU A 484 -5.37 -26.40 5.00
CA LEU A 484 -4.84 -27.13 3.83
C LEU A 484 -3.65 -28.01 4.20
N ILE A 485 -2.72 -27.49 5.00
CA ILE A 485 -1.57 -28.26 5.48
C ILE A 485 -2.02 -29.39 6.41
N ILE A 486 -2.95 -29.14 7.33
CA ILE A 486 -3.48 -30.16 8.23
C ILE A 486 -4.16 -31.29 7.43
N VAL A 487 -4.95 -30.95 6.41
CA VAL A 487 -5.58 -31.94 5.53
C VAL A 487 -4.52 -32.74 4.77
N ALA A 488 -3.48 -32.08 4.22
CA ALA A 488 -2.38 -32.76 3.56
C ALA A 488 -1.57 -33.66 4.52
N SER A 489 -1.39 -33.22 5.78
CA SER A 489 -0.76 -34.01 6.85
C SER A 489 -1.57 -35.25 7.20
N LEU A 490 -2.89 -35.14 7.34
CA LEU A 490 -3.76 -36.29 7.58
C LEU A 490 -3.69 -37.31 6.45
N VAL A 491 -3.65 -36.83 5.20
CA VAL A 491 -3.49 -37.69 4.01
C VAL A 491 -2.13 -38.41 4.05
N GLU A 492 -1.05 -37.68 4.30
CA GLU A 492 0.30 -38.27 4.42
C GLU A 492 0.38 -39.28 5.57
N CYS A 493 -0.04 -38.89 6.77
CA CYS A 493 0.13 -39.64 8.00
C CYS A 493 -0.63 -40.97 7.99
N PHE A 494 -1.80 -41.03 7.34
CA PHE A 494 -2.62 -42.25 7.30
C PHE A 494 -2.48 -43.07 6.01
N LEU A 495 -2.09 -42.47 4.87
CA LEU A 495 -2.01 -43.18 3.60
C LEU A 495 -0.56 -43.45 3.14
N VAL A 496 0.41 -42.64 3.56
CA VAL A 496 1.82 -42.74 3.13
C VAL A 496 2.67 -43.34 4.24
N LEU A 497 2.72 -42.68 5.40
CA LEU A 497 3.59 -43.02 6.52
C LEU A 497 3.54 -44.50 6.97
N PRO A 498 2.38 -45.18 7.11
CA PRO A 498 2.34 -46.53 7.65
C PRO A 498 3.12 -47.55 6.82
N MET A 499 3.13 -47.39 5.49
CA MET A 499 3.89 -48.24 4.57
C MET A 499 5.41 -48.05 4.73
N HIS A 500 5.85 -46.82 4.97
CA HIS A 500 7.26 -46.50 5.22
C HIS A 500 7.72 -46.98 6.60
N LEU A 501 6.88 -46.82 7.62
CA LEU A 501 7.11 -47.37 8.95
C LEU A 501 7.26 -48.89 8.91
N ARG A 502 6.47 -49.61 8.10
CA ARG A 502 6.58 -51.07 7.95
C ARG A 502 7.98 -51.49 7.50
N LYS A 503 8.56 -50.78 6.52
CA LYS A 503 9.94 -51.03 6.04
C LYS A 503 10.98 -50.72 7.12
N SER A 504 10.75 -49.67 7.90
CA SER A 504 11.63 -49.27 9.01
C SER A 504 11.60 -50.31 10.14
N LEU A 505 10.41 -50.66 10.64
CA LEU A 505 10.19 -51.62 11.72
C LEU A 505 10.66 -53.03 11.36
N LYS A 506 10.51 -53.47 10.10
CA LYS A 506 11.05 -54.77 9.64
C LYS A 506 12.56 -54.91 9.89
N LYS A 507 13.31 -53.81 9.78
CA LYS A 507 14.77 -53.78 10.01
C LYS A 507 15.14 -53.63 11.48
N ILE A 508 14.20 -53.25 12.33
CA ILE A 508 14.36 -53.18 13.79
C ILE A 508 14.05 -54.58 14.33
N SER A 509 15.00 -55.51 14.18
CA SER A 509 14.85 -56.88 14.71
C SER A 509 14.70 -56.84 16.24
N GLN A 510 13.74 -57.60 16.77
CA GLN A 510 13.40 -57.72 18.20
C GLN A 510 14.60 -58.06 19.11
N ALA A 511 15.73 -58.51 18.57
CA ALA A 511 16.90 -58.97 19.34
C ALA A 511 18.04 -57.94 19.53
N LYS A 512 17.92 -56.67 19.08
CA LYS A 512 19.07 -55.72 19.06
C LYS A 512 18.95 -54.43 19.89
N GLN A 513 17.91 -54.24 20.71
CA GLN A 513 17.82 -53.10 21.65
C GLN A 513 18.19 -53.49 23.10
N THR A 514 19.27 -54.24 23.31
CA THR A 514 19.71 -54.64 24.66
C THR A 514 20.51 -53.56 25.42
N LYS A 515 20.86 -52.44 24.77
CA LYS A 515 21.46 -51.28 25.46
C LYS A 515 20.61 -50.03 25.21
N PRO A 516 19.95 -49.45 26.23
CA PRO A 516 19.23 -48.19 26.09
C PRO A 516 20.20 -47.08 25.68
N ARG A 517 19.76 -46.11 24.87
CA ARG A 517 20.60 -44.94 24.55
C ARG A 517 20.91 -44.22 25.87
N LYS A 518 22.08 -43.58 25.98
CA LYS A 518 22.45 -42.81 27.18
C LYS A 518 21.36 -41.78 27.53
N PHE A 519 20.78 -41.16 26.50
CA PHE A 519 19.63 -40.26 26.65
C PHE A 519 18.39 -40.98 27.19
N ASP A 520 17.99 -42.12 26.62
CA ASP A 520 16.82 -42.88 27.10
C ASP A 520 16.95 -43.27 28.58
N ALA A 521 18.15 -43.68 29.01
CA ALA A 521 18.41 -44.02 30.41
C ALA A 521 18.29 -42.78 31.33
N TRP A 522 18.87 -41.65 30.94
CA TRP A 522 18.74 -40.38 31.67
C TRP A 522 17.28 -39.90 31.70
N PHE A 523 16.59 -39.92 30.56
CA PHE A 523 15.20 -39.50 30.45
C PHE A 523 14.28 -40.40 31.26
N SER A 524 14.49 -41.73 31.24
CA SER A 524 13.72 -42.65 32.07
C SER A 524 13.94 -42.39 33.57
N HIS A 525 15.18 -42.08 33.99
CA HIS A 525 15.45 -41.67 35.36
C HIS A 525 14.75 -40.36 35.73
N PHE A 526 14.80 -39.35 34.86
CA PHE A 526 14.08 -38.08 35.05
C PHE A 526 12.57 -38.30 35.16
N ARG A 527 12.00 -39.04 34.21
CA ARG A 527 10.57 -39.39 34.16
C ARG A 527 10.15 -40.11 35.44
N ASP A 528 10.86 -41.17 35.81
CA ASP A 528 10.43 -42.08 36.88
C ASP A 528 10.69 -41.50 38.28
N GLN A 529 11.79 -40.76 38.49
CA GLN A 529 12.14 -40.22 39.82
C GLN A 529 11.58 -38.83 40.09
N TYR A 530 11.53 -37.96 39.08
CA TYR A 530 11.13 -36.57 39.26
C TYR A 530 9.71 -36.33 38.75
N PHE A 531 9.44 -36.62 37.46
CA PHE A 531 8.14 -36.31 36.85
C PHE A 531 6.99 -37.14 37.43
N CYS A 532 7.14 -38.47 37.53
CA CYS A 532 6.11 -39.34 38.10
C CYS A 532 5.82 -39.00 39.56
N ARG A 533 6.87 -38.73 40.34
CA ARG A 533 6.74 -38.32 41.75
C ARG A 533 6.03 -36.96 41.87
N PHE A 534 6.37 -36.00 41.02
CA PHE A 534 5.69 -34.71 40.97
C PHE A 534 4.21 -34.88 40.59
N SER A 535 3.91 -35.65 39.54
CA SER A 535 2.54 -35.96 39.13
C SER A 535 1.74 -36.66 40.24
N GLU A 536 2.37 -37.56 41.00
CA GLU A 536 1.75 -38.22 42.15
C GLU A 536 1.43 -37.22 43.26
N ILE A 537 2.35 -36.30 43.59
CA ILE A 537 2.12 -35.22 44.56
C ILE A 537 0.95 -34.33 44.13
N THR A 538 0.89 -33.96 42.85
CA THR A 538 -0.17 -33.14 42.26
C THR A 538 -1.51 -33.88 42.31
N PHE A 539 -1.54 -35.17 41.98
CA PHE A 539 -2.76 -35.97 42.04
C PHE A 539 -3.26 -36.18 43.48
N LEU A 540 -2.37 -36.47 44.42
CA LEU A 540 -2.71 -36.61 45.85
C LEU A 540 -3.26 -35.30 46.42
N ASN A 541 -2.77 -34.17 45.94
CA ASN A 541 -3.22 -32.83 46.34
C ASN A 541 -4.12 -32.17 45.26
N LYS A 542 -5.01 -32.95 44.62
CA LYS A 542 -5.87 -32.48 43.52
C LYS A 542 -6.61 -31.16 43.78
N GLY A 543 -7.06 -30.93 45.01
CA GLY A 543 -7.73 -29.68 45.40
C GLY A 543 -6.80 -28.47 45.29
N PHE A 544 -5.58 -28.60 45.82
CA PHE A 544 -4.54 -27.57 45.67
C PHE A 544 -4.18 -27.36 44.21
N THR A 545 -4.04 -28.42 43.41
CA THR A 545 -3.71 -28.30 41.98
C THR A 545 -4.77 -27.54 41.20
N VAL A 546 -6.05 -27.86 41.41
CA VAL A 546 -7.15 -27.16 40.74
C VAL A 546 -7.17 -25.69 41.15
N ILE A 547 -7.03 -25.39 42.44
CA ILE A 547 -6.98 -24.02 42.95
C ILE A 547 -5.76 -23.28 42.39
N ALA A 548 -4.58 -23.87 42.41
CA ALA A 548 -3.35 -23.26 41.90
C ALA A 548 -3.45 -22.98 40.39
N THR A 549 -4.05 -23.89 39.62
CA THR A 549 -4.29 -23.70 38.18
C THR A 549 -5.27 -22.56 37.94
N PHE A 550 -6.36 -22.50 38.71
CA PHE A 550 -7.32 -21.41 38.64
C PHE A 550 -6.69 -20.07 39.05
N CYS A 551 -5.88 -20.04 40.11
CA CYS A 551 -5.14 -18.85 40.51
C CYS A 551 -4.16 -18.40 39.41
N MET A 552 -3.45 -19.33 38.77
CA MET A 552 -2.55 -19.02 37.65
C MET A 552 -3.32 -18.46 36.45
N PHE A 553 -4.48 -19.03 36.14
CA PHE A 553 -5.38 -18.51 35.11
C PHE A 553 -5.88 -17.10 35.44
N CYS A 554 -6.30 -16.86 36.69
CA CYS A 554 -6.67 -15.53 37.17
C CYS A 554 -5.51 -14.55 37.13
N ILE A 555 -4.27 -14.98 37.41
CA ILE A 555 -3.07 -14.15 37.27
C ILE A 555 -2.84 -13.80 35.80
N ALA A 556 -2.96 -14.76 34.88
CA ALA A 556 -2.82 -14.49 33.45
C ALA A 556 -3.86 -13.48 32.95
N ILE A 557 -5.13 -13.65 33.33
CA ILE A 557 -6.20 -12.68 33.03
C ILE A 557 -5.90 -11.34 33.70
N ALA A 558 -5.47 -11.32 34.96
CA ALA A 558 -5.16 -10.08 35.68
C ALA A 558 -3.97 -9.35 35.05
N LEU A 559 -2.96 -10.04 34.52
CA LEU A 559 -1.85 -9.41 33.80
C LEU A 559 -2.31 -8.73 32.52
N LEU A 560 -3.28 -9.34 31.81
CA LEU A 560 -3.89 -8.76 30.62
C LEU A 560 -4.80 -7.58 30.97
N SER A 561 -5.71 -7.74 31.96
CA SER A 561 -6.66 -6.70 32.34
C SER A 561 -6.02 -5.53 33.09
N SER A 562 -4.92 -5.76 33.81
CA SER A 562 -4.13 -4.70 34.46
C SER A 562 -3.27 -3.90 33.49
N GLY A 563 -3.25 -4.25 32.20
CA GLY A 563 -2.47 -3.56 31.17
C GLY A 563 -0.96 -3.75 31.29
N ARG A 564 -0.49 -4.70 32.11
CA ARG A 564 0.94 -5.06 32.19
C ARG A 564 1.42 -5.78 30.94
N VAL A 565 0.55 -6.59 30.35
CA VAL A 565 0.72 -7.11 28.99
C VAL A 565 0.05 -6.11 28.06
N LYS A 566 0.86 -5.41 27.27
CA LYS A 566 0.35 -4.45 26.28
C LYS A 566 -0.26 -5.22 25.11
N PHE A 567 -1.37 -4.71 24.60
CA PHE A 567 -1.97 -5.19 23.36
C PHE A 567 -1.48 -4.32 22.21
N GLU A 568 -1.01 -4.96 21.14
CA GLU A 568 -0.63 -4.32 19.89
C GLU A 568 -1.40 -5.04 18.79
N PHE A 569 -2.20 -4.29 18.01
CA PHE A 569 -3.13 -4.87 17.05
C PHE A 569 -2.41 -5.52 15.86
N PHE A 570 -1.41 -4.82 15.31
CA PHE A 570 -0.45 -5.34 14.34
C PHE A 570 0.94 -4.80 14.65
N ALA A 571 1.90 -5.68 14.90
CA ALA A 571 3.31 -5.31 14.94
C ALA A 571 3.82 -5.23 13.49
N LEU A 572 3.88 -4.03 12.93
CA LEU A 572 4.47 -3.79 11.62
C LEU A 572 5.98 -3.63 11.76
N PRO A 573 6.78 -4.13 10.79
CA PRO A 573 8.21 -3.83 10.77
C PRO A 573 8.41 -2.31 10.62
N GLU A 574 9.51 -1.80 11.17
CA GLU A 574 9.89 -0.40 10.97
C GLU A 574 10.07 -0.12 9.48
N SER A 575 9.55 1.02 9.02
CA SER A 575 9.73 1.48 7.65
C SER A 575 11.15 1.98 7.44
N ASP A 576 11.69 1.71 6.26
CA ASP A 576 12.96 2.27 5.81
C ASP A 576 12.78 3.71 5.30
N THR A 577 11.55 4.23 5.20
CA THR A 577 11.25 5.62 4.81
C THR A 577 10.48 6.37 5.90
N ILE A 578 10.89 7.61 6.16
CA ILE A 578 10.25 8.54 7.09
C ILE A 578 9.89 9.82 6.35
N HIS A 579 8.69 10.35 6.59
CA HIS A 579 8.16 11.54 5.95
C HIS A 579 8.00 12.68 6.95
N ALA A 580 8.34 13.89 6.53
CA ALA A 580 8.08 15.14 7.24
C ALA A 580 7.14 16.00 6.40
N ASN A 581 5.85 16.02 6.74
CA ASN A 581 4.87 16.90 6.11
C ASN A 581 4.79 18.23 6.85
N PHE A 582 4.68 19.33 6.11
CA PHE A 582 4.57 20.64 6.71
C PHE A 582 3.63 21.57 5.94
N THR A 583 3.05 22.52 6.66
CA THR A 583 2.08 23.47 6.13
C THR A 583 2.33 24.84 6.74
N PHE A 584 2.52 25.83 5.89
CA PHE A 584 2.57 27.25 6.23
C PHE A 584 1.18 27.87 6.12
N THR A 585 1.01 29.06 6.69
CA THR A 585 -0.23 29.83 6.53
C THR A 585 -0.57 29.99 5.03
N PRO A 586 -1.82 29.71 4.64
CA PRO A 586 -2.28 29.86 3.27
C PRO A 586 -1.90 31.20 2.65
N GLY A 587 -1.41 31.17 1.40
CA GLY A 587 -0.89 32.36 0.70
C GLY A 587 0.62 32.57 0.84
N SER A 588 1.30 31.75 1.63
CA SER A 588 2.76 31.72 1.68
C SER A 588 3.37 31.31 0.33
N SER A 589 4.49 31.94 -0.02
CA SER A 589 5.20 31.69 -1.28
C SER A 589 5.90 30.33 -1.26
N ALA A 590 5.92 29.65 -2.41
CA ALA A 590 6.67 28.40 -2.61
C ALA A 590 8.15 28.52 -2.20
N TYR A 591 8.74 29.72 -2.25
CA TYR A 591 10.11 29.96 -1.78
C TYR A 591 10.29 29.66 -0.28
N VAL A 592 9.31 30.00 0.56
CA VAL A 592 9.36 29.73 2.01
C VAL A 592 9.25 28.22 2.25
N THR A 593 8.36 27.56 1.51
CA THR A 593 8.15 26.11 1.55
C THR A 593 9.40 25.36 1.09
N GLU A 594 10.07 25.84 0.04
CA GLU A 594 11.34 25.30 -0.44
C GLU A 594 12.47 25.47 0.59
N ALA A 595 12.53 26.63 1.25
CA ALA A 595 13.48 26.86 2.33
C ALA A 595 13.27 25.88 3.51
N MET A 596 12.01 25.59 3.85
CA MET A 596 11.69 24.60 4.88
C MET A 596 12.10 23.19 4.47
N ALA A 597 11.85 22.78 3.23
CA ALA A 597 12.29 21.46 2.74
C ALA A 597 13.82 21.32 2.79
N LYS A 598 14.58 22.36 2.43
CA LYS A 598 16.04 22.37 2.57
C LYS A 598 16.49 22.31 4.03
N GLU A 599 15.79 22.99 4.92
CA GLU A 599 16.04 22.94 6.35
C GLU A 599 15.78 21.54 6.93
N LEU A 600 14.73 20.86 6.50
CA LEU A 600 14.44 19.46 6.88
C LEU A 600 15.53 18.50 6.41
N GLY A 601 16.07 18.69 5.20
CA GLY A 601 17.22 17.92 4.72
C GLY A 601 18.49 18.16 5.55
N ARG A 602 18.75 19.42 5.93
CA ARG A 602 19.85 19.77 6.83
C ARG A 602 19.68 19.13 8.21
N SER A 603 18.48 19.22 8.79
CA SER A 603 18.20 18.70 10.13
C SER A 603 18.20 17.17 10.17
N ALA A 604 17.80 16.49 9.08
CA ALA A 604 17.88 15.04 8.96
C ALA A 604 19.34 14.54 9.02
N ARG A 605 20.24 15.19 8.28
CA ARG A 605 21.69 14.91 8.34
C ARG A 605 22.29 15.22 9.70
N ALA A 606 21.87 16.31 10.35
CA ALA A 606 22.31 16.63 11.70
C ALA A 606 21.85 15.56 12.72
N ALA A 607 20.63 15.03 12.56
CA ALA A 607 20.13 13.93 13.37
C ALA A 607 20.94 12.64 13.15
N GLU A 608 21.28 12.32 11.91
CA GLU A 608 22.20 11.22 11.58
C GLU A 608 23.58 11.40 12.24
N ASP A 609 24.18 12.59 12.16
CA ASP A 609 25.50 12.85 12.75
C ASP A 609 25.48 12.61 14.27
N ILE A 610 24.42 13.04 14.95
CA ILE A 610 24.24 12.84 16.40
C ILE A 610 24.07 11.35 16.72
N LEU A 611 23.19 10.65 16.01
CA LEU A 611 22.83 9.26 16.30
C LEU A 611 23.93 8.27 15.92
N THR A 612 24.70 8.57 14.88
CA THR A 612 25.81 7.73 14.41
C THR A 612 27.17 8.11 15.01
N ASN A 613 27.23 9.18 15.82
CA ASN A 613 28.47 9.82 16.28
C ASN A 613 29.40 10.21 15.12
N GLY A 614 28.82 10.73 14.02
CA GLY A 614 29.54 11.19 12.83
C GLY A 614 30.07 10.07 11.92
N LYS A 615 29.61 8.82 12.09
CA LYS A 615 29.96 7.73 11.17
C LYS A 615 29.17 7.82 9.85
N GLY A 616 28.00 8.45 9.87
CA GLY A 616 27.08 8.53 8.74
C GLY A 616 26.55 7.16 8.29
N GLY A 617 25.90 7.13 7.13
CA GLY A 617 25.34 5.94 6.51
C GLY A 617 23.99 5.49 7.08
N LEU A 618 23.35 6.32 7.91
CA LEU A 618 21.98 6.11 8.36
C LEU A 618 20.97 6.66 7.36
N VAL A 619 21.25 7.80 6.72
CA VAL A 619 20.40 8.41 5.69
C VAL A 619 20.95 8.05 4.32
N SER A 620 20.17 7.28 3.55
CA SER A 620 20.51 6.83 2.19
C SER A 620 20.17 7.89 1.15
N PHE A 621 18.97 8.47 1.22
CA PHE A 621 18.48 9.43 0.25
C PHE A 621 17.45 10.39 0.87
N GLY A 622 17.38 11.62 0.37
CA GLY A 622 16.47 12.66 0.86
C GLY A 622 15.84 13.45 -0.28
N ILE A 623 14.53 13.61 -0.25
CA ILE A 623 13.75 14.25 -1.32
C ILE A 623 12.64 15.13 -0.74
N GLY A 624 12.60 16.39 -1.17
CA GLY A 624 11.53 17.33 -0.87
C GLY A 624 10.49 17.37 -1.98
N SER A 625 9.22 17.51 -1.61
CA SER A 625 8.12 17.87 -2.50
C SER A 625 7.54 19.21 -2.08
N ILE A 626 7.34 20.11 -3.03
CA ILE A 626 6.72 21.42 -2.82
C ILE A 626 5.39 21.41 -3.55
N GLY A 627 4.34 21.98 -2.96
CA GLY A 627 3.01 22.00 -3.56
C GLY A 627 2.17 20.76 -3.25
N SER A 628 2.72 19.77 -2.56
CA SER A 628 2.01 18.56 -2.13
C SER A 628 2.57 18.02 -0.82
N THR A 629 1.74 17.35 -0.04
CA THR A 629 2.20 16.45 1.03
C THR A 629 2.66 15.11 0.46
N ASP A 630 3.52 14.40 1.20
CA ASP A 630 3.81 13.00 0.93
C ASP A 630 3.00 12.17 1.93
N THR A 631 2.13 11.32 1.43
CA THR A 631 1.23 10.52 2.26
C THR A 631 1.85 9.19 2.69
N GLY A 632 3.04 8.85 2.17
CA GLY A 632 3.58 7.49 2.25
C GLY A 632 2.57 6.45 1.73
N ARG A 633 2.87 5.17 2.00
CA ARG A 633 1.94 4.05 1.86
C ARG A 633 0.94 4.08 3.00
N GLY A 634 -0.28 4.56 2.77
CA GLY A 634 -1.38 4.43 3.73
C GLY A 634 -2.41 5.55 3.73
N ASN A 635 -2.03 6.79 3.43
CA ASN A 635 -2.99 7.89 3.40
C ASN A 635 -3.45 8.20 1.96
N LEU A 636 -4.37 7.37 1.44
CA LEU A 636 -4.92 7.48 0.07
C LEU A 636 -5.77 8.74 -0.20
N ILE A 637 -6.00 9.58 0.81
CA ILE A 637 -7.25 10.35 0.89
C ILE A 637 -7.06 11.87 0.81
N THR A 638 -6.01 12.46 1.40
CA THR A 638 -5.85 13.93 1.43
C THR A 638 -4.63 14.42 0.63
N ASN A 639 -4.81 14.57 -0.68
CA ASN A 639 -3.86 15.31 -1.52
C ASN A 639 -4.24 16.79 -1.52
N THR A 640 -4.02 17.48 -0.40
CA THR A 640 -4.10 18.94 -0.40
C THR A 640 -2.88 19.48 -1.14
N THR A 641 -3.11 20.18 -2.23
CA THR A 641 -2.06 20.80 -3.04
C THR A 641 -2.05 22.30 -2.83
N GLY A 642 -0.87 22.90 -2.84
CA GLY A 642 -0.73 24.36 -2.79
C GLY A 642 0.66 24.80 -2.35
N ASN A 643 1.06 25.99 -2.77
CA ASN A 643 2.41 26.54 -2.53
C ASN A 643 2.85 26.59 -1.06
N HIS A 644 1.91 26.67 -0.14
CA HIS A 644 2.14 26.75 1.30
C HIS A 644 2.37 25.37 1.94
N ILE A 645 2.23 24.29 1.17
CA ILE A 645 2.34 22.90 1.64
C ILE A 645 3.58 22.27 1.02
N GLY A 646 4.29 21.49 1.81
CA GLY A 646 5.38 20.66 1.31
C GLY A 646 5.62 19.43 2.18
N SER A 647 6.52 18.60 1.70
CA SER A 647 7.01 17.43 2.41
C SER A 647 8.50 17.24 2.19
N TYR A 648 9.12 16.51 3.11
CA TYR A 648 10.48 16.03 2.96
C TYR A 648 10.55 14.57 3.41
N SER A 649 10.97 13.69 2.51
CA SER A 649 11.03 12.25 2.73
C SER A 649 12.48 11.81 2.79
N VAL A 650 12.79 10.97 3.76
CA VAL A 650 14.14 10.45 4.02
C VAL A 650 14.08 8.92 3.99
N GLU A 651 14.90 8.32 3.14
CA GLU A 651 15.18 6.89 3.16
C GLU A 651 16.35 6.62 4.09
N LEU A 652 16.14 5.74 5.06
CA LEU A 652 17.13 5.26 6.00
C LEU A 652 17.76 3.95 5.51
N ALA A 653 18.90 3.61 6.09
CA ALA A 653 19.42 2.26 6.00
C ALA A 653 18.43 1.23 6.57
N ASP A 654 18.50 0.00 6.06
CA ASP A 654 17.65 -1.13 6.46
C ASP A 654 17.50 -1.24 7.99
N GLY A 655 16.25 -1.24 8.45
CA GLY A 655 15.87 -1.41 9.85
C GLY A 655 16.51 -2.61 10.57
N ASP A 656 16.80 -3.70 9.85
CA ASP A 656 17.42 -4.91 10.42
C ASP A 656 18.94 -4.78 10.58
N LEU A 657 19.59 -3.83 9.87
CA LEU A 657 21.04 -3.63 9.87
C LEU A 657 21.49 -2.46 10.75
N ARG A 658 20.55 -1.65 11.29
CA ARG A 658 20.85 -0.46 12.09
C ARG A 658 20.44 -0.60 13.55
N ASP A 659 21.25 -0.02 14.44
CA ASP A 659 20.97 0.02 15.88
C ASP A 659 19.94 1.12 16.25
N VAL A 660 19.80 2.14 15.41
CA VAL A 660 18.96 3.30 15.66
C VAL A 660 17.52 3.02 15.20
N ARG A 661 16.56 3.10 16.13
CA ARG A 661 15.13 2.88 15.87
C ARG A 661 14.42 4.15 15.36
N ASN A 662 13.38 3.99 14.55
CA ASN A 662 12.62 5.10 13.96
C ASN A 662 12.13 6.14 14.98
N PRO A 663 11.53 5.78 16.12
CA PRO A 663 11.07 6.77 17.10
C PRO A 663 12.21 7.65 17.65
N MET A 664 13.41 7.10 17.76
CA MET A 664 14.58 7.85 18.21
C MET A 664 15.04 8.83 17.12
N PHE A 665 15.10 8.38 15.87
CA PHE A 665 15.44 9.24 14.74
C PHE A 665 14.43 10.37 14.55
N ILE A 666 13.12 10.07 14.56
CA ILE A 666 12.04 11.06 14.44
C ILE A 666 12.18 12.12 15.53
N LYS A 667 12.34 11.70 16.78
CA LYS A 667 12.50 12.64 17.90
C LYS A 667 13.73 13.54 17.74
N THR A 668 14.88 12.96 17.40
CA THR A 668 16.11 13.75 17.18
C THR A 668 15.97 14.67 15.98
N TRP A 669 15.30 14.23 14.91
CA TRP A 669 15.04 15.04 13.72
C TRP A 669 14.12 16.24 14.04
N GLU A 670 13.06 16.03 14.82
CA GLU A 670 12.21 17.11 15.34
C GLU A 670 13.01 18.10 16.19
N GLU A 671 13.86 17.62 17.11
CA GLU A 671 14.68 18.46 17.99
C GLU A 671 15.75 19.28 17.24
N GLN A 672 16.27 18.78 16.11
CA GLN A 672 17.27 19.49 15.29
C GLN A 672 16.67 20.41 14.22
N THR A 673 15.36 20.34 13.99
CA THR A 673 14.68 21.13 12.96
C THR A 673 14.39 22.54 13.46
N GLN A 674 14.93 23.54 12.76
CA GLN A 674 14.60 24.93 13.05
C GLN A 674 13.27 25.32 12.41
N LEU A 675 12.27 25.62 13.23
CA LEU A 675 10.95 26.04 12.74
C LEU A 675 11.05 27.44 12.13
N LEU A 676 10.57 27.58 10.89
CA LEU A 676 10.49 28.87 10.20
C LEU A 676 9.22 29.65 10.60
N PRO A 677 9.25 31.00 10.57
CA PRO A 677 8.06 31.82 10.83
C PRO A 677 6.92 31.52 9.84
N GLY A 678 5.68 31.51 10.32
CA GLY A 678 4.49 31.24 9.51
C GLY A 678 4.19 29.74 9.31
N LEU A 679 4.99 28.85 9.90
CA LEU A 679 4.72 27.42 9.93
C LEU A 679 3.56 27.13 10.89
N GLU A 680 2.49 26.52 10.39
CA GLU A 680 1.33 26.14 11.20
C GLU A 680 1.44 24.70 11.70
N LYS A 681 1.97 23.82 10.84
CA LYS A 681 2.01 22.39 11.07
C LYS A 681 3.31 21.79 10.56
N LEU A 682 3.94 20.95 11.38
CA LEU A 682 5.02 20.05 11.02
C LEU A 682 4.70 18.68 11.61
N LEU A 683 4.77 17.66 10.78
CA LEU A 683 4.44 16.28 11.12
C LEU A 683 5.54 15.37 10.62
N ILE A 684 6.28 14.73 11.53
CA ILE A 684 7.26 13.72 11.16
C ILE A 684 6.71 12.35 11.55
N PHE A 685 6.59 11.44 10.59
CA PHE A 685 6.00 10.12 10.78
C PHE A 685 6.66 9.07 9.88
N GLU A 686 6.66 7.83 10.32
CA GLU A 686 7.06 6.69 9.50
C GLU A 686 5.88 6.17 8.68
N THR A 687 6.17 5.63 7.50
CA THR A 687 5.17 4.94 6.70
C THR A 687 4.70 3.67 7.40
N GLN A 688 3.40 3.38 7.40
CA GLN A 688 2.93 2.05 7.83
C GLN A 688 3.31 1.02 6.76
N ALA A 689 4.15 0.03 7.13
CA ALA A 689 4.64 -1.03 6.23
C ALA A 689 3.56 -2.09 5.86
N GLY A 690 2.28 -1.71 5.87
CA GLY A 690 1.13 -2.58 5.65
C GLY A 690 -0.01 -2.31 6.65
N GLY A 691 -1.06 -3.11 6.56
CA GLY A 691 -2.27 -2.97 7.39
C GLY A 691 -3.36 -2.09 6.76
N PRO A 692 -4.57 -2.05 7.36
CA PRO A 692 -5.66 -1.20 6.90
C PRO A 692 -5.24 0.28 6.93
N PRO A 693 -5.64 1.08 5.93
CA PRO A 693 -5.31 2.50 5.90
C PRO A 693 -5.98 3.26 7.06
N GLY A 694 -5.21 4.08 7.78
CA GLY A 694 -5.73 4.97 8.82
C GLY A 694 -4.76 5.23 9.97
N ARG A 695 -5.11 6.18 10.85
CA ARG A 695 -4.36 6.47 12.08
C ARG A 695 -4.87 5.57 13.22
N ASP A 696 -3.98 5.19 14.15
CA ASP A 696 -4.32 4.34 15.30
C ASP A 696 -5.44 4.92 16.19
N VAL A 697 -5.51 6.25 16.25
CA VAL A 697 -6.54 6.99 16.99
C VAL A 697 -7.08 8.10 16.09
N ASP A 698 -8.38 8.04 15.80
CA ASP A 698 -9.15 9.07 15.09
C ASP A 698 -10.35 9.49 15.95
N ILE A 699 -10.59 10.79 16.07
CA ILE A 699 -11.68 11.37 16.85
C ILE A 699 -12.49 12.27 15.95
N ARG A 700 -13.72 11.86 15.64
CA ARG A 700 -14.64 12.63 14.82
C ARG A 700 -15.46 13.61 15.65
N ILE A 701 -15.28 14.90 15.39
CA ILE A 701 -16.12 15.98 15.92
C ILE A 701 -17.22 16.26 14.90
N VAL A 702 -18.48 16.30 15.35
CA VAL A 702 -19.64 16.55 14.48
C VAL A 702 -20.42 17.75 14.99
N GLY A 703 -20.68 18.70 14.11
CA GLY A 703 -21.42 19.92 14.42
C GLY A 703 -21.93 20.59 13.13
N LYS A 704 -22.85 21.55 13.30
CA LYS A 704 -23.35 22.39 12.19
C LYS A 704 -22.53 23.66 11.98
N ASP A 705 -21.89 24.14 13.04
CA ASP A 705 -21.12 25.37 13.04
C ASP A 705 -19.62 25.06 12.99
N MET A 706 -18.97 25.48 11.91
CA MET A 706 -17.56 25.20 11.64
C MET A 706 -16.63 25.82 12.69
N GLN A 707 -16.97 27.03 13.17
CA GLN A 707 -16.17 27.74 14.16
C GLN A 707 -16.16 27.02 15.52
N SER A 708 -17.33 26.52 15.95
CA SER A 708 -17.46 25.70 17.15
C SER A 708 -16.68 24.39 17.03
N MET A 709 -16.72 23.73 15.88
CA MET A 709 -15.95 22.50 15.63
C MET A 709 -14.44 22.76 15.69
N LYS A 710 -13.95 23.83 15.03
CA LYS A 710 -12.52 24.19 15.08
C LYS A 710 -12.07 24.52 16.49
N THR A 711 -12.87 25.26 17.25
CA THR A 711 -12.56 25.59 18.65
C THR A 711 -12.47 24.33 19.52
N ALA A 712 -13.42 23.40 19.35
CA ALA A 712 -13.40 22.12 20.05
C ALA A 712 -12.18 21.26 19.66
N ALA A 713 -11.81 21.23 18.38
CA ALA A 713 -10.64 20.51 17.89
C ALA A 713 -9.34 21.04 18.49
N VAL A 714 -9.15 22.37 18.50
CA VAL A 714 -7.94 23.01 19.07
C VAL A 714 -7.82 22.75 20.57
N GLU A 715 -8.92 22.85 21.32
CA GLU A 715 -8.91 22.56 22.76
C GLU A 715 -8.62 21.08 23.03
N LEU A 716 -9.22 20.16 22.24
CA LEU A 716 -8.95 18.73 22.35
C LEU A 716 -7.48 18.42 22.05
N GLN A 717 -6.91 18.98 20.97
CA GLN A 717 -5.50 18.80 20.63
C GLN A 717 -4.57 19.23 21.78
N LYS A 718 -4.87 20.37 22.41
CA LYS A 718 -4.06 20.89 23.52
C LYS A 718 -4.02 19.90 24.68
N GLN A 719 -5.13 19.24 24.98
CA GLN A 719 -5.19 18.21 26.02
C GLN A 719 -4.49 16.92 25.59
N LEU A 720 -4.67 16.49 24.33
CA LEU A 720 -4.05 15.28 23.79
C LEU A 720 -2.53 15.37 23.69
N ARG A 721 -1.96 16.54 23.38
CA ARG A 721 -0.49 16.73 23.35
C ARG A 721 0.19 16.46 24.70
N GLY A 722 -0.56 16.49 25.81
CA GLY A 722 -0.04 16.13 27.13
C GLY A 722 -0.02 14.63 27.42
N VAL A 723 -0.61 13.80 26.56
CA VAL A 723 -0.75 12.35 26.77
C VAL A 723 0.52 11.63 26.27
N PRO A 724 1.26 10.93 27.15
CA PRO A 724 2.45 10.19 26.74
C PRO A 724 2.12 9.11 25.69
N GLY A 725 2.91 9.06 24.62
CA GLY A 725 2.75 8.07 23.54
C GLY A 725 1.92 8.56 22.34
N LEU A 726 1.21 9.69 22.46
CA LEU A 726 0.63 10.34 21.29
C LEU A 726 1.72 11.13 20.56
N ILE A 727 1.96 10.75 19.32
CA ILE A 727 2.78 11.51 18.37
C ILE A 727 1.87 12.15 17.34
N ALA A 728 2.33 13.24 16.71
CA ALA A 728 1.71 13.74 15.49
C ALA A 728 0.22 14.18 15.61
N VAL A 729 -0.20 14.75 16.76
CA VAL A 729 -1.61 15.16 17.00
C VAL A 729 -2.03 16.33 16.10
N GLU A 730 -3.06 16.13 15.27
CA GLU A 730 -3.54 17.09 14.27
C GLU A 730 -5.08 17.13 14.14
N ASP A 731 -5.58 18.08 13.36
CA ASP A 731 -6.96 18.15 12.86
C ASP A 731 -6.95 18.32 11.34
N ASP A 732 -8.09 18.07 10.73
CA ASP A 732 -8.36 18.13 9.29
C ASP A 732 -9.13 19.40 8.85
N LEU A 733 -9.33 20.36 9.75
CA LEU A 733 -10.04 21.62 9.50
C LEU A 733 -9.08 22.82 9.66
N PRO A 734 -8.20 23.10 8.68
CA PRO A 734 -7.24 24.20 8.78
C PRO A 734 -7.93 25.56 8.86
N PHE A 735 -7.22 26.57 9.36
CA PHE A 735 -7.70 27.95 9.25
C PHE A 735 -7.63 28.37 7.77
N GLY A 736 -8.75 28.82 7.22
CA GLY A 736 -8.85 29.27 5.82
C GLY A 736 -8.15 30.60 5.55
N LYS A 737 -8.21 31.04 4.29
CA LYS A 737 -7.78 32.38 3.86
C LYS A 737 -8.84 33.42 4.19
N GLU A 738 -8.47 34.71 4.13
CA GLU A 738 -9.46 35.79 4.13
C GLU A 738 -10.15 35.87 2.77
N ASP A 739 -11.49 35.92 2.78
CA ASP A 739 -12.29 36.08 1.57
C ASP A 739 -12.58 37.55 1.27
N ILE A 740 -12.54 37.90 -0.02
CA ILE A 740 -12.97 39.21 -0.50
C ILE A 740 -14.27 39.05 -1.28
N LEU A 741 -15.39 39.40 -0.64
CA LEU A 741 -16.71 39.39 -1.26
C LEU A 741 -16.90 40.63 -2.13
N LEU A 742 -17.18 40.42 -3.41
CA LEU A 742 -17.48 41.48 -4.37
C LEU A 742 -18.99 41.59 -4.58
N GLU A 743 -19.54 42.77 -4.29
CA GLU A 743 -20.94 43.08 -4.56
C GLU A 743 -21.04 44.26 -5.51
N LEU A 744 -21.81 44.10 -6.58
CA LEU A 744 -22.05 45.16 -7.54
C LEU A 744 -23.05 46.16 -6.96
N LYS A 745 -22.68 47.44 -6.94
CA LYS A 745 -23.57 48.50 -6.48
C LYS A 745 -24.57 48.90 -7.55
N PRO A 746 -25.75 49.44 -7.17
CA PRO A 746 -26.75 49.92 -8.14
C PRO A 746 -26.21 50.94 -9.15
N GLU A 747 -25.22 51.76 -8.78
CA GLU A 747 -24.58 52.70 -9.70
C GLU A 747 -23.74 52.00 -10.77
N GLY A 748 -23.12 50.86 -10.44
CA GLY A 748 -22.37 50.03 -11.38
C GLY A 748 -23.31 49.34 -12.38
N GLU A 749 -24.44 48.81 -11.90
CA GLU A 749 -25.49 48.27 -12.77
C GLU A 749 -26.02 49.34 -13.73
N ALA A 750 -26.23 50.56 -13.25
CA ALA A 750 -26.67 51.68 -14.09
C ALA A 750 -25.64 52.09 -15.16
N MET A 751 -24.35 51.81 -14.95
CA MET A 751 -23.29 51.98 -15.95
C MET A 751 -23.20 50.81 -16.94
N GLY A 752 -24.07 49.81 -16.81
CA GLY A 752 -24.18 48.66 -17.70
C GLY A 752 -23.42 47.42 -17.23
N PHE A 753 -22.67 47.49 -16.13
CA PHE A 753 -21.96 46.32 -15.62
C PHE A 753 -22.96 45.24 -15.17
N SER A 754 -22.68 44.00 -15.54
CA SER A 754 -23.29 42.84 -14.87
C SER A 754 -22.35 42.28 -13.82
N ALA A 755 -22.88 41.62 -12.79
CA ALA A 755 -22.07 40.93 -11.79
C ALA A 755 -21.14 39.89 -12.45
N GLU A 756 -21.63 39.23 -13.50
CA GLU A 756 -20.87 38.26 -14.28
C GLU A 756 -19.68 38.91 -15.01
N ASP A 757 -19.88 40.04 -15.69
CA ASP A 757 -18.82 40.75 -16.41
C ASP A 757 -17.72 41.23 -15.47
N VAL A 758 -18.11 41.78 -14.32
CA VAL A 758 -17.17 42.22 -13.29
C VAL A 758 -16.39 41.04 -12.73
N ALA A 759 -17.08 39.96 -12.35
CA ALA A 759 -16.43 38.75 -11.84
C ALA A 759 -15.45 38.14 -12.84
N ARG A 760 -15.84 38.09 -14.13
CA ARG A 760 -15.00 37.57 -15.22
C ARG A 760 -13.75 38.44 -15.44
N GLN A 761 -13.89 39.76 -15.42
CA GLN A 761 -12.76 40.69 -15.56
C GLN A 761 -11.80 40.61 -14.37
N VAL A 762 -12.32 40.52 -13.14
CA VAL A 762 -11.51 40.32 -11.93
C VAL A 762 -10.78 38.98 -11.99
N ARG A 763 -11.47 37.89 -12.29
CA ARG A 763 -10.88 36.55 -12.44
C ARG A 763 -9.77 36.54 -13.48
N ASN A 764 -10.01 37.11 -14.66
CA ASN A 764 -9.00 37.17 -15.72
C ASN A 764 -7.78 38.00 -15.31
N SER A 765 -7.92 38.99 -14.43
CA SER A 765 -6.80 39.81 -13.95
C SER A 765 -5.84 39.03 -13.04
N PHE A 766 -6.36 38.11 -12.23
CA PHE A 766 -5.56 37.27 -11.33
C PHE A 766 -5.15 35.93 -11.95
N SER A 767 -6.09 35.17 -12.48
CA SER A 767 -5.89 33.80 -12.98
C SER A 767 -5.60 33.74 -14.49
N GLY A 768 -5.68 34.87 -15.18
CA GLY A 768 -5.63 34.91 -16.64
C GLY A 768 -6.89 34.37 -17.31
N SER A 769 -6.97 34.58 -18.61
CA SER A 769 -8.01 34.04 -19.49
C SER A 769 -7.40 32.95 -20.37
N VAL A 770 -8.04 31.77 -20.41
CA VAL A 770 -7.58 30.66 -21.26
C VAL A 770 -8.04 30.92 -22.69
N ALA A 771 -7.08 31.09 -23.59
CA ALA A 771 -7.36 31.31 -25.01
C ALA A 771 -7.57 30.01 -25.76
N LYS A 772 -6.76 28.98 -25.46
CA LYS A 772 -6.81 27.72 -26.18
C LYS A 772 -6.18 26.57 -25.40
N ARG A 773 -6.65 25.37 -25.68
CA ARG A 773 -6.06 24.09 -25.28
C ARG A 773 -5.75 23.26 -26.52
N PHE A 774 -4.59 22.62 -26.57
CA PHE A 774 -4.24 21.68 -27.64
C PHE A 774 -3.30 20.59 -27.12
N ALA A 775 -3.28 19.44 -27.79
CA ALA A 775 -2.40 18.34 -27.42
C ALA A 775 -1.03 18.45 -28.09
N GLU A 776 0.05 18.27 -27.33
CA GLU A 776 1.43 18.14 -27.80
C GLU A 776 2.13 17.05 -26.99
N ASP A 777 2.81 16.11 -27.67
CA ASP A 777 3.54 15.00 -27.05
C ASP A 777 2.80 14.26 -25.91
N THR A 778 1.50 13.99 -26.10
CA THR A 778 0.58 13.34 -25.13
C THR A 778 0.14 14.17 -23.94
N GLU A 779 0.50 15.45 -23.88
CA GLU A 779 0.07 16.40 -22.85
C GLU A 779 -0.88 17.45 -23.45
N GLU A 780 -1.80 17.97 -22.63
CA GLU A 780 -2.57 19.15 -22.97
C GLU A 780 -1.75 20.40 -22.62
N ILE A 781 -1.50 21.25 -23.62
CA ILE A 781 -0.88 22.57 -23.40
C ILE A 781 -1.97 23.63 -23.39
N ILE A 782 -1.96 24.44 -22.33
CA ILE A 782 -2.85 25.57 -22.15
C ILE A 782 -2.15 26.85 -22.59
N VAL A 783 -2.81 27.61 -23.45
CA VAL A 783 -2.41 28.97 -23.83
C VAL A 783 -3.22 29.96 -23.00
N ARG A 784 -2.54 30.67 -22.09
CA ARG A 784 -3.15 31.56 -21.10
C ARG A 784 -2.70 33.01 -21.31
N VAL A 785 -3.67 33.92 -21.38
CA VAL A 785 -3.43 35.37 -21.46
C VAL A 785 -3.58 35.96 -20.07
N LYS A 786 -2.52 36.57 -19.53
CA LYS A 786 -2.52 37.14 -18.18
C LYS A 786 -1.79 38.47 -18.10
N LEU A 787 -1.95 39.17 -16.99
CA LEU A 787 -1.13 40.35 -16.69
C LEU A 787 0.30 39.91 -16.34
N PRO A 788 1.31 40.75 -16.60
CA PRO A 788 2.68 40.47 -16.21
C PRO A 788 2.80 40.30 -14.69
N ALA A 789 3.62 39.34 -14.25
CA ALA A 789 3.81 39.07 -12.82
C ALA A 789 4.25 40.30 -12.00
N ALA A 790 4.95 41.27 -12.63
CA ALA A 790 5.36 42.50 -11.98
C ALA A 790 4.18 43.42 -11.60
N GLU A 791 3.08 43.37 -12.36
CA GLU A 791 1.88 44.17 -12.10
C GLU A 791 0.98 43.51 -11.06
N THR A 792 0.92 42.17 -11.02
CA THR A 792 0.02 41.43 -10.13
C THR A 792 0.57 41.22 -8.71
N LYS A 793 1.90 41.22 -8.52
CA LYS A 793 2.54 40.85 -7.23
C LYS A 793 2.17 41.74 -6.04
N GLN A 794 1.77 43.00 -6.29
CA GLN A 794 1.31 43.95 -5.26
C GLN A 794 -0.09 44.51 -5.57
N GLN A 795 -0.76 43.95 -6.59
CA GLN A 795 -2.05 44.45 -7.02
C GLN A 795 -3.08 44.16 -5.94
N THR A 796 -3.77 45.20 -5.47
CA THR A 796 -4.95 45.00 -4.64
C THR A 796 -6.20 45.00 -5.52
N ILE A 797 -7.30 44.46 -5.02
CA ILE A 797 -8.57 44.45 -5.74
C ILE A 797 -9.06 45.87 -6.10
N ARG A 798 -8.60 46.88 -5.37
CA ARG A 798 -8.91 48.30 -5.59
C ARG A 798 -8.15 48.92 -6.76
N ASP A 799 -7.06 48.28 -7.18
CA ASP A 799 -6.22 48.75 -8.28
C ASP A 799 -6.63 48.11 -9.63
N ILE A 800 -7.69 47.30 -9.62
CA ILE A 800 -8.20 46.64 -10.82
C ILE A 800 -9.00 47.64 -11.65
N TYR A 801 -8.61 47.73 -12.92
CA TYR A 801 -9.34 48.51 -13.91
C TYR A 801 -10.38 47.60 -14.56
N LEU A 802 -11.64 48.00 -14.47
CA LEU A 802 -12.75 47.35 -15.15
C LEU A 802 -13.09 48.17 -16.39
N ARG A 803 -13.11 47.51 -17.54
CA ARG A 803 -13.62 48.11 -18.77
C ARG A 803 -15.13 48.06 -18.74
N SER A 804 -15.79 49.21 -18.91
CA SER A 804 -17.25 49.25 -19.06
C SER A 804 -17.68 48.50 -20.32
N PRO A 805 -18.89 47.91 -20.33
CA PRO A 805 -19.45 47.25 -21.51
C PRO A 805 -19.53 48.14 -22.77
#